data_AF-A0A1G2XUA1-F1
#
_entry.id   AF-A0A1G2XUA1-F1
#
_cell.length_a   1.000
_cell.length_b   1.000
_cell.length_c   1.000
_cell.angle_alpha   90.00
_cell.angle_beta   90.00
_cell.angle_gamma   90.00
#
_symmetry.space_group_name_H-M   'P 1'
#
loop_
_entity.id
_entity.type
_entity.pdbx_description
1 polymer ?
#
loop_
_entity_poly.entity_id
_entity_poly.type
_entity_poly.pdbx_seq_one_letter_code
_entity_poly.pdbx_strand_id
1 'polypeptide(L)'
;MLKIISTTVCFSIIFVSAAHAFEKFMPLHGGDIEIWRITDDPTMRDWPNYHNTDAWSGDGRYMCIERWAWLTQPNFATEMGKGAEVRVFDIKTKKFKFIAEGSQPRWATNHNWLFFIQNGKDVMWYDADSNSTVKLATGILDIGETDAQDRWLYGSTSLIAKRGPKGTIVRIPLKPESQPEVLPEARGIFYLPNPRHPVVLFRVDGLVPWNKRKPFTPIHITTSLEGENEQVLCPELRHTHQTWNGDGEWFLMGNGQVTGRKWNEPFPSNSHYMVNMSFGDVSPCGRSGRWIVGSPGTGTGSLQIADLWSGEGRIYLRALSFVHYYGEYTSAIAFAEPESKGSPDGTKVVFASTYDLKNSPHTKITEDMESAEADKIVVASTEGFPDSGRLSIQSEIIGYKHKTPNSFEGLTREMYGVRAENPATLSYFPPALFEHYRDNRLHLLKGLIVTSFDHRLLSDEQRKNTIMPDVKNLPDDWKDNPVTWQRRSDIYVAVLRRPDRPFLQAAPIEAEEDIQLIPGENHWEIEGYYIYKDNQKLNDDLLKPGQTLNLGTDSRTGSGHLYINAVAVEWSGLESEKSITLTICGKPTLKVLEETPAGFSWKYDRYLVDREEVTQQRADDANEYIKEIVHIYDGILSRQWYVKGTITKQYDVNAKGQAIRRSFFENGLLSRRELHNSDGIKVSEEFFDSAGYIYESKKWTYDIYLNDMVLEKPCLESQWFYDKGKPVKLIGSESYYNYTSFPCIYQLSGDNWIKVKELDPPPVKLKR
;
A
#
# COMPACT_ATOMS: atom_id res chain seq x y z
N MET A 1 -13.68 39.37 -56.99
CA MET A 1 -13.84 37.99 -56.47
C MET A 1 -13.00 37.85 -55.22
N LEU A 2 -13.66 37.84 -54.06
CA LEU A 2 -13.04 37.79 -52.73
C LEU A 2 -12.37 36.42 -52.49
N LYS A 3 -11.12 36.43 -52.03
CA LYS A 3 -10.45 35.28 -51.40
C LYS A 3 -10.87 35.20 -49.93
N ILE A 4 -11.54 34.13 -49.56
CA ILE A 4 -11.84 33.80 -48.15
C ILE A 4 -10.60 33.08 -47.59
N ILE A 5 -9.89 33.76 -46.67
CA ILE A 5 -8.85 33.17 -45.83
C ILE A 5 -9.58 32.51 -44.65
N SER A 6 -9.56 31.18 -44.58
CA SER A 6 -10.03 30.42 -43.43
C SER A 6 -8.91 30.41 -42.39
N THR A 7 -8.98 31.34 -41.44
CA THR A 7 -8.12 31.33 -40.25
C THR A 7 -8.76 30.38 -39.24
N THR A 8 -8.22 29.16 -39.14
CA THR A 8 -8.54 28.26 -38.03
C THR A 8 -7.86 28.81 -36.78
N VAL A 9 -8.59 29.57 -35.97
CA VAL A 9 -8.16 30.00 -34.65
C VAL A 9 -8.36 28.82 -33.71
N CYS A 10 -7.30 28.07 -33.43
CA CYS A 10 -7.28 27.17 -32.28
C CYS A 10 -7.36 28.03 -31.02
N PHE A 11 -8.54 28.10 -30.41
CA PHE A 11 -8.67 28.58 -29.03
C PHE A 11 -8.02 27.54 -28.12
N SER A 12 -6.74 27.73 -27.82
CA SER A 12 -6.15 27.16 -26.61
C SER A 12 -6.84 27.85 -25.43
N ILE A 13 -7.85 27.20 -24.86
CA ILE A 13 -8.40 27.60 -23.57
C ILE A 13 -7.28 27.35 -22.56
N ILE A 14 -6.54 28.41 -22.24
CA ILE A 14 -5.62 28.42 -21.11
C ILE A 14 -6.52 28.43 -19.88
N PHE A 15 -6.85 27.24 -19.36
CA PHE A 15 -7.33 27.12 -17.99
C PHE A 15 -6.21 27.65 -17.10
N VAL A 16 -6.39 28.87 -16.58
CA VAL A 16 -5.62 29.33 -15.43
C VAL A 16 -6.09 28.46 -14.26
N SER A 17 -5.46 27.29 -14.10
CA SER A 17 -5.77 26.39 -13.00
C SER A 17 -5.57 27.16 -11.69
N ALA A 18 -6.59 27.19 -10.85
CA ALA A 18 -6.45 27.60 -9.46
C ALA A 18 -5.18 26.91 -8.89
N ALA A 19 -4.36 27.69 -8.19
CA ALA A 19 -3.06 27.24 -7.73
C ALA A 19 -3.22 25.98 -6.87
N HIS A 20 -2.63 24.85 -7.31
CA HIS A 20 -2.50 23.65 -6.50
C HIS A 20 -1.80 24.03 -5.18
N ALA A 21 -2.54 24.02 -4.08
CA ALA A 21 -2.01 24.40 -2.79
C ALA A 21 -1.49 23.17 -2.07
N PHE A 22 -0.16 22.95 -2.12
CA PHE A 22 0.49 22.04 -1.18
C PHE A 22 0.17 22.52 0.24
N GLU A 23 -0.55 21.71 0.99
CA GLU A 23 -1.04 22.08 2.32
C GLU A 23 -0.78 20.95 3.31
N LYS A 24 -0.22 21.29 4.48
CA LYS A 24 -0.03 20.37 5.60
C LYS A 24 -1.11 20.62 6.65
N PHE A 25 -1.73 19.57 7.16
CA PHE A 25 -2.74 19.67 8.21
C PHE A 25 -2.84 18.37 9.01
N MET A 26 -3.44 18.47 10.20
CA MET A 26 -3.91 17.30 10.93
C MET A 26 -5.35 17.02 10.49
N PRO A 27 -5.66 15.82 9.99
CA PRO A 27 -7.00 15.49 9.50
C PRO A 27 -8.00 15.49 10.66
N LEU A 28 -9.28 15.68 10.33
CA LEU A 28 -10.35 15.65 11.34
C LEU A 28 -10.49 14.27 12.01
N HIS A 29 -9.97 13.20 11.38
CA HIS A 29 -9.93 11.83 11.88
C HIS A 29 -8.60 11.14 11.59
N GLY A 30 -8.34 10.02 12.26
CA GLY A 30 -7.14 9.20 12.02
C GLY A 30 -6.00 9.43 13.01
N GLY A 31 -6.22 10.24 14.05
CA GLY A 31 -5.23 10.46 15.11
C GLY A 31 -4.13 11.46 14.72
N ASP A 32 -2.95 11.29 15.30
CA ASP A 32 -1.85 12.26 15.22
C ASP A 32 -0.94 12.09 13.99
N ILE A 33 -1.54 11.95 12.81
CA ILE A 33 -0.80 11.79 11.55
C ILE A 33 -0.92 13.07 10.71
N GLU A 34 0.23 13.67 10.38
CA GLU A 34 0.28 14.80 9.46
C GLU A 34 -0.09 14.33 8.05
N ILE A 35 -1.03 15.04 7.42
CA ILE A 35 -1.46 14.81 6.05
C ILE A 35 -1.05 16.00 5.19
N TRP A 36 -0.53 15.71 4.00
CA TRP A 36 -0.26 16.71 2.97
C TRP A 36 -1.28 16.58 1.87
N ARG A 37 -2.08 17.62 1.62
CA ARG A 37 -2.88 17.72 0.40
C ARG A 37 -1.97 18.19 -0.72
N ILE A 38 -1.95 17.43 -1.81
CA ILE A 38 -1.13 17.70 -2.98
C ILE A 38 -1.99 18.31 -4.09
N THR A 39 -3.24 17.86 -4.24
CA THR A 39 -4.21 18.45 -5.19
C THR A 39 -5.50 18.85 -4.47
N ASP A 40 -6.19 19.85 -5.02
CA ASP A 40 -7.36 20.47 -4.39
C ASP A 40 -8.43 20.90 -5.41
N ASP A 41 -8.37 20.39 -6.64
CA ASP A 41 -9.37 20.66 -7.68
C ASP A 41 -10.47 19.59 -7.64
N PRO A 42 -11.64 19.88 -7.05
CA PRO A 42 -12.69 18.88 -6.87
C PRO A 42 -13.35 18.47 -8.19
N THR A 43 -13.10 19.18 -9.28
CA THR A 43 -13.67 18.86 -10.61
C THR A 43 -12.84 17.82 -11.36
N MET A 44 -11.58 17.62 -10.94
CA MET A 44 -10.63 16.73 -11.59
C MET A 44 -10.41 15.46 -10.76
N ARG A 45 -10.34 14.31 -11.42
CA ARG A 45 -9.96 13.06 -10.76
C ARG A 45 -8.45 12.92 -10.80
N ASP A 46 -7.80 13.12 -9.67
CA ASP A 46 -6.38 12.85 -9.52
C ASP A 46 -6.15 11.47 -8.89
N TRP A 47 -5.20 10.70 -9.43
CA TRP A 47 -4.87 9.37 -8.93
C TRP A 47 -3.37 9.15 -8.77
N PRO A 48 -2.90 8.51 -7.68
CA PRO A 48 -1.51 8.13 -7.53
C PRO A 48 -1.20 6.86 -8.33
N ASN A 49 -1.10 7.00 -9.66
CA ASN A 49 -0.72 5.96 -10.61
C ASN A 49 -1.54 4.66 -10.52
N TYR A 50 -2.69 4.61 -11.21
CA TYR A 50 -3.69 3.54 -11.07
C TYR A 50 -3.17 2.17 -11.49
N HIS A 51 -3.40 1.14 -10.66
CA HIS A 51 -2.96 -0.25 -10.89
C HIS A 51 -1.44 -0.48 -11.03
N ASN A 52 -0.61 0.45 -10.55
CA ASN A 52 0.85 0.27 -10.50
C ASN A 52 1.36 -0.06 -9.10
N THR A 53 2.58 -0.58 -8.95
CA THR A 53 3.19 -0.76 -7.62
C THR A 53 3.60 0.56 -6.98
N ASP A 54 4.05 1.52 -7.78
CA ASP A 54 4.73 2.73 -7.29
C ASP A 54 4.20 4.03 -7.93
N ALA A 55 4.04 5.05 -7.08
CA ALA A 55 3.74 6.42 -7.45
C ALA A 55 4.92 7.38 -7.26
N TRP A 56 5.99 6.92 -6.60
CA TRP A 56 7.18 7.70 -6.26
C TRP A 56 8.33 7.39 -7.19
N SER A 57 9.17 8.38 -7.48
CA SER A 57 10.45 8.18 -8.17
C SER A 57 11.42 7.36 -7.31
N GLY A 58 12.50 6.87 -7.92
CA GLY A 58 13.47 6.01 -7.23
C GLY A 58 14.08 6.64 -5.96
N ASP A 59 14.25 7.97 -5.94
CA ASP A 59 14.73 8.72 -4.78
C ASP A 59 13.61 9.37 -3.95
N GLY A 60 12.34 9.10 -4.27
CA GLY A 60 11.18 9.66 -3.57
C GLY A 60 10.96 11.18 -3.71
N ARG A 61 11.79 11.89 -4.48
CA ARG A 61 11.63 13.34 -4.69
C ARG A 61 10.41 13.68 -5.53
N TYR A 62 10.11 12.87 -6.52
CA TYR A 62 9.04 13.13 -7.47
C TYR A 62 7.89 12.15 -7.26
N MET A 63 6.67 12.63 -7.46
CA MET A 63 5.47 11.83 -7.40
C MET A 63 4.71 11.96 -8.71
N CYS A 64 4.34 10.83 -9.31
CA CYS A 64 3.52 10.80 -10.52
C CYS A 64 2.04 10.84 -10.15
N ILE A 65 1.29 11.69 -10.83
CA ILE A 65 -0.16 11.82 -10.70
C ILE A 65 -0.78 11.69 -12.09
N GLU A 66 -1.74 10.78 -12.22
CA GLU A 66 -2.62 10.73 -13.39
C GLU A 66 -3.83 11.58 -13.12
N ARG A 67 -4.03 12.62 -13.94
CA ARG A 67 -5.20 13.51 -13.86
C ARG A 67 -6.17 13.24 -14.98
N TRP A 68 -7.45 13.18 -14.65
CA TRP A 68 -8.54 12.94 -15.59
C TRP A 68 -9.62 14.01 -15.44
N ALA A 69 -10.06 14.57 -16.58
CA ALA A 69 -11.17 15.52 -16.61
C ALA A 69 -12.54 14.86 -16.36
N TRP A 70 -12.66 13.54 -16.55
CA TRP A 70 -13.92 12.83 -16.32
C TRP A 70 -13.79 11.31 -16.08
N LEU A 71 -14.89 10.67 -15.64
CA LEU A 71 -15.10 9.22 -15.53
C LEU A 71 -15.32 8.52 -16.90
N THR A 72 -14.76 9.01 -18.02
CA THR A 72 -14.84 8.34 -19.33
C THR A 72 -14.02 7.07 -19.27
N GLN A 73 -14.62 6.04 -18.68
CA GLN A 73 -14.31 4.68 -18.97
C GLN A 73 -15.60 3.91 -19.25
N PRO A 74 -16.26 4.15 -20.39
CA PRO A 74 -16.88 3.05 -21.08
C PRO A 74 -15.74 2.28 -21.77
N ASN A 75 -15.16 1.33 -21.03
CA ASN A 75 -14.13 0.36 -21.45
C ASN A 75 -12.67 0.82 -21.32
N PHE A 76 -12.02 0.35 -20.25
CA PHE A 76 -10.55 0.15 -20.12
C PHE A 76 -9.87 -0.47 -21.36
N ALA A 77 -10.66 -1.01 -22.30
CA ALA A 77 -10.25 -1.87 -23.38
C ALA A 77 -9.93 -1.22 -24.72
N THR A 78 -10.53 -0.06 -24.99
CA THR A 78 -10.65 0.43 -26.37
C THR A 78 -10.24 1.89 -26.54
N GLU A 79 -10.11 2.67 -25.46
CA GLU A 79 -9.83 4.11 -25.51
C GLU A 79 -8.71 4.54 -24.53
N MET A 80 -7.69 3.70 -24.33
CA MET A 80 -6.52 4.07 -23.52
C MET A 80 -5.87 5.36 -24.04
N GLY A 81 -5.68 6.34 -23.16
CA GLY A 81 -4.92 7.57 -23.41
C GLY A 81 -5.73 8.80 -23.82
N LYS A 82 -7.06 8.72 -24.03
CA LYS A 82 -7.87 9.92 -24.33
C LYS A 82 -8.31 10.62 -23.04
N GLY A 83 -7.79 11.83 -22.81
CA GLY A 83 -8.20 12.71 -21.71
C GLY A 83 -7.48 12.48 -20.37
N ALA A 84 -6.45 11.65 -20.37
CA ALA A 84 -5.53 11.47 -19.24
C ALA A 84 -4.32 12.39 -19.37
N GLU A 85 -3.92 12.99 -18.26
CA GLU A 85 -2.73 13.82 -18.17
C GLU A 85 -1.72 13.17 -17.23
N VAL A 86 -0.50 12.98 -17.71
CA VAL A 86 0.64 12.57 -16.89
C VAL A 86 1.24 13.83 -16.26
N ARG A 87 1.21 13.90 -14.94
CA ARG A 87 1.76 15.02 -14.16
C ARG A 87 2.79 14.51 -13.17
N VAL A 88 3.79 15.35 -12.90
CA VAL A 88 4.80 15.10 -11.87
C VAL A 88 4.77 16.22 -10.85
N PHE A 89 4.72 15.86 -9.57
CA PHE A 89 4.87 16.77 -8.45
C PHE A 89 6.29 16.64 -7.88
N ASP A 90 7.06 17.71 -7.89
CA ASP A 90 8.37 17.78 -7.23
C ASP A 90 8.16 18.23 -5.78
N ILE A 91 8.37 17.31 -4.83
CA ILE A 91 8.08 17.57 -3.41
C ILE A 91 9.01 18.60 -2.79
N LYS A 92 10.24 18.70 -3.32
CA LYS A 92 11.24 19.66 -2.85
C LYS A 92 10.79 21.08 -3.18
N THR A 93 10.36 21.30 -4.42
CA THR A 93 9.96 22.63 -4.90
C THR A 93 8.47 22.91 -4.67
N LYS A 94 7.68 21.89 -4.31
CA LYS A 94 6.23 21.91 -4.12
C LYS A 94 5.49 22.37 -5.38
N LYS A 95 5.96 21.93 -6.54
CA LYS A 95 5.45 22.37 -7.84
C LYS A 95 4.98 21.20 -8.68
N PHE A 96 3.86 21.41 -9.36
CA PHE A 96 3.38 20.53 -10.41
C PHE A 96 4.02 20.85 -11.74
N LYS A 97 4.20 19.79 -12.52
CA LYS A 97 4.57 19.86 -13.92
C LYS A 97 3.66 18.97 -14.74
N PHE A 98 3.02 19.55 -15.75
CA PHE A 98 2.38 18.79 -16.81
C PHE A 98 3.47 18.21 -17.73
N ILE A 99 3.44 16.90 -17.94
CA ILE A 99 4.40 16.21 -18.80
C ILE A 99 3.82 16.03 -20.20
N ALA A 100 2.68 15.37 -20.29
CA ALA A 100 2.00 15.06 -21.55
C ALA A 100 0.56 14.60 -21.32
N GLU A 101 -0.25 14.65 -22.37
CA GLU A 101 -1.44 13.80 -22.48
C GLU A 101 -0.97 12.35 -22.72
N GLY A 102 -1.38 11.42 -21.87
CA GLY A 102 -0.90 10.05 -21.87
C GLY A 102 -1.42 9.24 -20.69
N SER A 103 -1.10 7.95 -20.65
CA SER A 103 -1.60 7.02 -19.64
C SER A 103 -0.57 5.97 -19.23
N GLN A 104 -0.87 5.21 -18.18
CA GLN A 104 -0.04 4.11 -17.66
C GLN A 104 1.38 4.54 -17.29
N PRO A 105 1.58 5.58 -16.46
CA PRO A 105 2.91 5.96 -16.04
C PRO A 105 3.60 4.86 -15.20
N ARG A 106 4.92 4.70 -15.36
CA ARG A 106 5.75 3.72 -14.65
C ARG A 106 7.06 4.37 -14.27
N TRP A 107 7.38 4.43 -12.99
CA TRP A 107 8.73 4.81 -12.57
C TRP A 107 9.71 3.68 -12.85
N ALA A 108 10.94 4.04 -13.20
CA ALA A 108 12.06 3.13 -13.14
C ALA A 108 12.33 2.69 -11.69
N THR A 109 12.96 1.53 -11.54
CA THR A 109 13.25 0.93 -10.24
C THR A 109 14.25 1.78 -9.46
N ASN A 110 15.34 2.24 -10.09
CA ASN A 110 16.44 2.95 -9.42
C ASN A 110 16.55 4.42 -9.80
N HIS A 111 16.17 4.79 -11.03
CA HIS A 111 16.32 6.16 -11.55
C HIS A 111 15.03 6.98 -11.45
N ASN A 112 15.15 8.30 -11.53
CA ASN A 112 14.02 9.23 -11.62
C ASN A 112 13.47 9.33 -13.05
N TRP A 113 13.31 8.17 -13.70
CA TRP A 113 12.78 8.04 -15.06
C TRP A 113 11.34 7.58 -15.01
N LEU A 114 10.48 8.30 -15.73
CA LEU A 114 9.06 7.99 -15.87
C LEU A 114 8.77 7.56 -17.30
N PHE A 115 8.20 6.37 -17.46
CA PHE A 115 7.71 5.87 -18.74
C PHE A 115 6.20 6.01 -18.81
N PHE A 116 5.64 6.33 -19.98
CA PHE A 116 4.19 6.41 -20.16
C PHE A 116 3.81 6.21 -21.63
N ILE A 117 2.55 5.88 -21.90
CA ILE A 117 2.03 5.74 -23.26
C ILE A 117 1.40 7.05 -23.72
N GLN A 118 1.88 7.58 -24.84
CA GLN A 118 1.34 8.74 -25.55
C GLN A 118 0.71 8.29 -26.88
N ASN A 119 -0.33 9.00 -27.33
CA ASN A 119 -1.04 8.73 -28.58
C ASN A 119 -1.54 7.27 -28.73
N GLY A 120 -1.73 6.58 -27.60
CA GLY A 120 -2.18 5.20 -27.50
C GLY A 120 -1.20 4.14 -27.99
N LYS A 121 0.06 4.47 -28.33
CA LYS A 121 1.04 3.48 -28.84
C LYS A 121 2.52 3.83 -28.70
N ASP A 122 2.84 5.09 -28.40
CA ASP A 122 4.23 5.55 -28.30
C ASP A 122 4.64 5.54 -26.84
N VAL A 123 5.68 4.79 -26.50
CA VAL A 123 6.26 4.81 -25.15
C VAL A 123 7.20 6.00 -25.07
N MET A 124 6.91 6.90 -24.14
CA MET A 124 7.73 8.05 -23.84
C MET A 124 8.57 7.77 -22.59
N TRP A 125 9.78 8.31 -22.56
CA TRP A 125 10.69 8.30 -21.41
C TRP A 125 10.94 9.75 -21.00
N TYR A 126 10.46 10.11 -19.82
CA TYR A 126 10.71 11.39 -19.16
C TYR A 126 11.75 11.22 -18.06
N ASP A 127 12.83 11.97 -18.11
CA ASP A 127 13.80 12.07 -17.03
C ASP A 127 13.48 13.31 -16.19
N ALA A 128 13.09 13.10 -14.92
CA ALA A 128 12.64 14.16 -14.04
C ALA A 128 13.78 15.10 -13.60
N ASP A 129 15.02 14.61 -13.54
CA ASP A 129 16.17 15.40 -13.08
C ASP A 129 16.69 16.33 -14.17
N SER A 130 16.84 15.82 -15.40
CA SER A 130 17.22 16.65 -16.55
C SER A 130 16.03 17.39 -17.17
N ASN A 131 14.82 17.02 -16.77
CA ASN A 131 13.58 17.54 -17.30
C ASN A 131 13.46 17.38 -18.84
N SER A 132 13.88 16.21 -19.33
CA SER A 132 13.89 15.88 -20.76
C SER A 132 12.90 14.75 -21.08
N THR A 133 12.35 14.76 -22.29
CA THR A 133 11.45 13.70 -22.77
C THR A 133 11.93 13.20 -24.12
N VAL A 134 12.05 11.90 -24.26
CA VAL A 134 12.39 11.22 -25.51
C VAL A 134 11.37 10.12 -25.78
N LYS A 135 11.15 9.80 -27.06
CA LYS A 135 10.37 8.62 -27.40
C LYS A 135 11.26 7.39 -27.28
N LEU A 136 10.81 6.42 -26.49
CA LEU A 136 11.51 5.17 -26.25
C LEU A 136 11.20 4.14 -27.34
N ALA A 137 9.93 3.91 -27.66
CA ALA A 137 9.49 2.92 -28.64
C ALA A 137 8.10 3.26 -29.21
N THR A 138 7.70 2.59 -30.29
CA THR A 138 6.37 2.72 -30.92
C THR A 138 5.73 1.33 -31.05
N GLY A 139 4.40 1.27 -30.98
CA GLY A 139 3.62 0.04 -31.18
C GLY A 139 3.34 -0.75 -29.91
N ILE A 140 3.52 -0.12 -28.75
CA ILE A 140 3.31 -0.71 -27.43
C ILE A 140 2.00 -0.15 -26.87
N LEU A 141 1.09 -1.04 -26.49
CA LEU A 141 -0.24 -0.65 -26.02
C LEU A 141 -0.40 -0.79 -24.51
N ASP A 142 0.54 -1.48 -23.85
CA ASP A 142 0.52 -1.74 -22.42
C ASP A 142 1.95 -1.82 -21.89
N ILE A 143 2.25 -1.15 -20.77
CA ILE A 143 3.57 -1.18 -20.13
C ILE A 143 3.50 -1.62 -18.66
N GLY A 144 4.48 -2.43 -18.27
CA GLY A 144 4.78 -2.81 -16.90
C GLY A 144 5.97 -2.03 -16.37
N GLU A 145 6.73 -2.63 -15.47
CA GLU A 145 7.86 -1.99 -14.80
C GLU A 145 9.20 -2.32 -15.44
N THR A 146 10.27 -1.69 -14.95
CA THR A 146 11.64 -1.98 -15.37
C THR A 146 12.26 -3.13 -14.58
N ASP A 147 13.29 -3.80 -15.13
CA ASP A 147 14.07 -4.75 -14.32
C ASP A 147 14.87 -4.04 -13.22
N ALA A 148 15.38 -4.82 -12.26
CA ALA A 148 16.14 -4.36 -11.09
C ALA A 148 17.36 -3.46 -11.39
N GLN A 149 17.81 -3.38 -12.66
CA GLN A 149 18.94 -2.56 -13.10
C GLN A 149 18.54 -1.45 -14.08
N ASP A 150 17.24 -1.25 -14.34
CA ASP A 150 16.73 -0.30 -15.33
C ASP A 150 17.41 -0.47 -16.70
N ARG A 151 17.47 -1.69 -17.21
CA ARG A 151 17.97 -2.02 -18.54
C ARG A 151 16.83 -2.20 -19.53
N TRP A 152 15.71 -2.73 -19.05
CA TRP A 152 14.56 -3.11 -19.85
C TRP A 152 13.27 -2.59 -19.25
N LEU A 153 12.34 -2.12 -20.08
CA LEU A 153 10.93 -1.91 -19.74
C LEU A 153 10.10 -3.06 -20.33
N TYR A 154 9.28 -3.72 -19.52
CA TYR A 154 8.41 -4.81 -19.99
C TYR A 154 7.06 -4.26 -20.46
N GLY A 155 6.43 -4.92 -21.45
CA GLY A 155 5.15 -4.48 -21.98
C GLY A 155 4.52 -5.45 -22.98
N SER A 156 3.49 -4.99 -23.67
CA SER A 156 2.83 -5.73 -24.74
C SER A 156 2.41 -4.85 -25.92
N THR A 157 2.41 -5.48 -27.10
CA THR A 157 1.90 -4.91 -28.35
C THR A 157 0.37 -4.99 -28.48
N SER A 158 -0.33 -5.53 -27.48
CA SER A 158 -1.79 -5.62 -27.45
C SER A 158 -2.37 -5.13 -26.12
N LEU A 159 -3.61 -4.64 -26.14
CA LEU A 159 -4.33 -4.23 -24.94
C LEU A 159 -4.84 -5.45 -24.13
N ILE A 160 -4.71 -5.36 -22.80
CA ILE A 160 -5.18 -6.33 -21.79
C ILE A 160 -6.62 -6.79 -22.03
N ALA A 161 -7.49 -5.90 -22.50
CA ALA A 161 -8.93 -6.14 -22.45
C ALA A 161 -9.50 -6.93 -23.62
N LYS A 162 -8.72 -7.22 -24.67
CA LYS A 162 -9.11 -8.21 -25.68
C LYS A 162 -8.66 -9.58 -25.17
N ARG A 163 -9.39 -10.11 -24.19
CA ARG A 163 -9.21 -11.41 -23.48
C ARG A 163 -9.07 -12.61 -24.43
N GLY A 164 -7.93 -12.71 -25.10
CA GLY A 164 -7.54 -13.76 -26.01
C GLY A 164 -6.01 -13.84 -26.10
N PRO A 165 -5.45 -14.98 -26.56
CA PRO A 165 -4.03 -15.32 -26.42
C PRO A 165 -3.09 -14.59 -27.41
N LYS A 166 -3.27 -13.29 -27.66
CA LYS A 166 -2.63 -12.59 -28.80
C LYS A 166 -1.83 -11.33 -28.48
N GLY A 167 -1.53 -11.06 -27.22
CA GLY A 167 -0.53 -10.04 -26.88
C GLY A 167 0.87 -10.59 -26.99
N THR A 168 1.65 -10.10 -27.95
CA THR A 168 3.09 -10.39 -27.96
C THR A 168 3.71 -9.61 -26.81
N ILE A 169 4.17 -10.34 -25.78
CA ILE A 169 4.94 -9.78 -24.68
C ILE A 169 6.31 -9.39 -25.22
N VAL A 170 6.75 -8.20 -24.81
CA VAL A 170 8.03 -7.64 -25.23
C VAL A 170 8.79 -7.08 -24.03
N ARG A 171 10.09 -6.95 -24.20
CA ARG A 171 10.93 -6.06 -23.40
C ARG A 171 11.53 -4.99 -24.31
N ILE A 172 11.71 -3.78 -23.80
CA ILE A 172 12.16 -2.62 -24.55
C ILE A 172 13.47 -2.16 -23.92
N PRO A 173 14.60 -2.17 -24.65
CA PRO A 173 15.84 -1.62 -24.12
C PRO A 173 15.66 -0.14 -23.78
N LEU A 174 16.19 0.31 -22.64
CA LEU A 174 16.08 1.71 -22.21
C LEU A 174 17.05 2.63 -22.98
N LYS A 175 16.78 2.82 -24.27
CA LYS A 175 17.49 3.73 -25.18
C LYS A 175 16.49 4.40 -26.14
N PRO A 176 16.71 5.66 -26.56
CA PRO A 176 15.79 6.34 -27.47
C PRO A 176 15.56 5.55 -28.77
N GLU A 177 14.32 5.55 -29.27
CA GLU A 177 13.92 4.86 -30.52
C GLU A 177 14.27 3.36 -30.57
N SER A 178 14.23 2.68 -29.42
CA SER A 178 14.48 1.25 -29.30
C SER A 178 13.44 0.40 -30.01
N GLN A 179 13.91 -0.74 -30.53
CA GLN A 179 13.05 -1.79 -31.06
C GLN A 179 12.65 -2.74 -29.92
N PRO A 180 11.34 -2.99 -29.71
CA PRO A 180 10.89 -3.99 -28.74
C PRO A 180 11.37 -5.40 -29.10
N GLU A 181 11.88 -6.13 -28.12
CA GLU A 181 12.31 -7.52 -28.23
C GLU A 181 11.18 -8.44 -27.79
N VAL A 182 10.77 -9.39 -28.65
CA VAL A 182 9.73 -10.36 -28.33
C VAL A 182 10.26 -11.40 -27.35
N LEU A 183 9.46 -11.69 -26.32
CA LEU A 183 9.71 -12.80 -25.39
C LEU A 183 8.80 -13.97 -25.80
N PRO A 184 9.29 -14.95 -26.58
CA PRO A 184 8.44 -15.94 -27.26
C PRO A 184 7.75 -16.91 -26.30
N GLU A 185 8.35 -17.15 -25.12
CA GLU A 185 7.81 -18.07 -24.11
C GLU A 185 7.00 -17.36 -23.01
N ALA A 186 7.15 -16.04 -22.88
CA ALA A 186 6.43 -15.27 -21.88
C ALA A 186 4.93 -15.19 -22.22
N ARG A 187 4.10 -15.31 -21.19
CA ARG A 187 2.64 -15.25 -21.31
C ARG A 187 2.00 -14.59 -20.09
N GLY A 188 0.82 -13.99 -20.29
CA GLY A 188 0.07 -13.31 -19.25
C GLY A 188 -0.02 -11.80 -19.48
N ILE A 189 -0.32 -11.09 -18.41
CA ILE A 189 -0.51 -9.64 -18.30
C ILE A 189 0.11 -9.16 -16.99
N PHE A 190 0.18 -7.84 -16.75
CA PHE A 190 0.79 -7.24 -15.55
C PHE A 190 2.24 -7.72 -15.32
N TYR A 191 3.17 -7.05 -16.00
CA TYR A 191 4.59 -7.39 -16.01
C TYR A 191 5.28 -6.69 -14.82
N LEU A 192 5.58 -7.46 -13.77
CA LEU A 192 6.15 -6.96 -12.51
C LEU A 192 7.52 -7.61 -12.27
N PRO A 193 8.61 -7.04 -12.82
CA PRO A 193 9.96 -7.45 -12.47
C PRO A 193 10.19 -7.39 -10.97
N ASN A 194 11.01 -8.30 -10.46
CA ASN A 194 11.47 -8.23 -9.09
C ASN A 194 12.45 -7.06 -8.94
N PRO A 195 12.34 -6.22 -7.88
CA PRO A 195 13.15 -5.01 -7.75
C PRO A 195 14.65 -5.30 -7.50
N ARG A 196 15.02 -6.53 -7.14
CA ARG A 196 16.42 -6.91 -6.83
C ARG A 196 16.91 -8.16 -7.57
N HIS A 197 16.01 -9.08 -7.89
CA HIS A 197 16.33 -10.38 -8.45
C HIS A 197 16.01 -10.45 -9.95
N PRO A 198 16.72 -11.26 -10.76
CA PRO A 198 16.60 -11.28 -12.21
C PRO A 198 15.39 -12.12 -12.68
N VAL A 199 14.20 -11.83 -12.14
CA VAL A 199 12.95 -12.52 -12.48
C VAL A 199 11.84 -11.52 -12.78
N VAL A 200 10.91 -11.93 -13.63
CA VAL A 200 9.71 -11.14 -13.98
C VAL A 200 8.47 -11.93 -13.67
N LEU A 201 7.53 -11.31 -12.98
CA LEU A 201 6.24 -11.88 -12.70
C LEU A 201 5.24 -11.54 -13.80
N PHE A 202 4.42 -12.52 -14.16
CA PHE A 202 3.27 -12.37 -15.05
C PHE A 202 2.01 -12.91 -14.37
N ARG A 203 0.90 -12.19 -14.51
CA ARG A 203 -0.44 -12.67 -14.17
C ARG A 203 -1.05 -13.41 -15.36
N VAL A 204 -1.39 -14.68 -15.17
CA VAL A 204 -1.86 -15.61 -16.21
C VAL A 204 -3.30 -16.06 -16.03
N ASP A 205 -3.98 -15.56 -15.01
CA ASP A 205 -5.36 -15.93 -14.69
C ASP A 205 -6.34 -15.62 -15.84
N GLY A 206 -6.12 -14.53 -16.58
CA GLY A 206 -6.92 -14.16 -17.75
C GLY A 206 -6.90 -15.16 -18.92
N LEU A 207 -5.98 -16.14 -18.91
CA LEU A 207 -5.84 -17.11 -20.02
C LEU A 207 -6.92 -18.19 -20.01
N VAL A 208 -7.50 -18.49 -18.86
CA VAL A 208 -8.55 -19.50 -18.71
C VAL A 208 -9.80 -18.83 -18.17
N PRO A 209 -10.97 -18.96 -18.84
CA PRO A 209 -12.24 -18.42 -18.34
C PRO A 209 -12.50 -18.88 -16.91
N TRP A 210 -12.95 -17.97 -16.05
CA TRP A 210 -13.17 -18.23 -14.62
C TRP A 210 -13.94 -19.52 -14.32
N ASN A 211 -14.98 -19.82 -15.10
CA ASN A 211 -15.80 -21.03 -14.94
C ASN A 211 -15.13 -22.33 -15.43
N LYS A 212 -13.90 -22.27 -15.95
CA LYS A 212 -13.13 -23.41 -16.48
C LYS A 212 -11.78 -23.59 -15.79
N ARG A 213 -11.43 -22.68 -14.89
CA ARG A 213 -10.15 -22.78 -14.20
C ARG A 213 -10.19 -23.93 -13.19
N LYS A 214 -9.05 -24.64 -13.10
CA LYS A 214 -8.88 -25.77 -12.21
C LYS A 214 -8.07 -25.36 -10.99
N PRO A 215 -8.32 -25.96 -9.83
CA PRO A 215 -7.47 -25.77 -8.67
C PRO A 215 -5.99 -25.95 -9.00
N PHE A 216 -5.14 -25.08 -8.44
CA PHE A 216 -3.70 -25.03 -8.74
C PHE A 216 -3.33 -24.63 -10.17
N THR A 217 -4.29 -24.22 -10.99
CA THR A 217 -3.95 -23.46 -12.20
C THR A 217 -3.13 -22.25 -11.76
N PRO A 218 -1.95 -22.00 -12.35
CA PRO A 218 -1.18 -20.82 -12.03
C PRO A 218 -2.02 -19.57 -12.27
N ILE A 219 -2.09 -18.68 -11.28
CA ILE A 219 -2.62 -17.32 -11.40
C ILE A 219 -1.46 -16.37 -11.74
N HIS A 220 -0.30 -16.67 -11.16
CA HIS A 220 0.94 -15.92 -11.32
C HIS A 220 2.10 -16.87 -11.53
N ILE A 221 2.94 -16.51 -12.47
CA ILE A 221 4.18 -17.19 -12.79
C ILE A 221 5.33 -16.19 -12.73
N THR A 222 6.54 -16.69 -12.50
CA THR A 222 7.77 -15.96 -12.74
C THR A 222 8.53 -16.59 -13.89
N THR A 223 9.32 -15.78 -14.60
CA THR A 223 10.31 -16.24 -15.58
C THR A 223 11.64 -15.55 -15.31
N SER A 224 12.71 -15.96 -15.98
CA SER A 224 13.92 -15.13 -16.12
C SER A 224 13.60 -13.85 -16.90
N LEU A 225 14.56 -12.92 -16.98
CA LEU A 225 14.44 -11.67 -17.74
C LEU A 225 14.29 -11.89 -19.26
N GLU A 226 14.56 -13.10 -19.73
CA GLU A 226 14.42 -13.55 -21.11
C GLU A 226 13.04 -14.19 -21.39
N GLY A 227 12.19 -14.33 -20.38
CA GLY A 227 10.91 -15.02 -20.51
C GLY A 227 10.99 -16.54 -20.36
N GLU A 228 12.16 -17.09 -20.02
CA GLU A 228 12.42 -18.53 -19.88
C GLU A 228 12.24 -19.01 -18.42
N ASN A 229 12.31 -20.32 -18.19
CA ASN A 229 12.31 -20.93 -16.85
C ASN A 229 11.05 -20.57 -16.02
N GLU A 230 9.87 -20.76 -16.62
CA GLU A 230 8.58 -20.52 -15.94
C GLU A 230 8.48 -21.27 -14.60
N GLN A 231 8.16 -20.54 -13.54
CA GLN A 231 7.87 -21.10 -12.22
C GLN A 231 6.50 -20.63 -11.71
N VAL A 232 5.75 -21.53 -11.08
CA VAL A 232 4.46 -21.18 -10.49
C VAL A 232 4.70 -20.46 -9.17
N LEU A 233 4.18 -19.23 -9.07
CA LEU A 233 4.33 -18.42 -7.85
C LEU A 233 3.07 -18.50 -6.98
N CYS A 234 1.89 -18.32 -7.59
CA CYS A 234 0.60 -18.35 -6.91
C CYS A 234 -0.41 -19.26 -7.66
N PRO A 235 -0.98 -20.30 -7.01
CA PRO A 235 -2.04 -21.13 -7.57
C PRO A 235 -3.45 -20.56 -7.36
N GLU A 236 -4.41 -20.90 -8.23
CA GLU A 236 -5.80 -20.38 -8.30
C GLU A 236 -6.55 -20.23 -6.97
N LEU A 237 -6.26 -21.08 -5.99
CA LEU A 237 -7.03 -21.15 -4.75
C LEU A 237 -7.09 -19.84 -3.97
N ARG A 238 -6.21 -18.89 -4.27
CA ARG A 238 -6.21 -17.56 -3.66
C ARG A 238 -6.20 -16.50 -4.74
N HIS A 239 -7.37 -15.99 -5.12
CA HIS A 239 -7.38 -14.74 -5.88
C HIS A 239 -6.91 -13.61 -4.98
N THR A 240 -5.85 -12.94 -5.39
CA THR A 240 -5.11 -12.01 -4.56
C THR A 240 -4.67 -10.82 -5.39
N HIS A 241 -4.60 -9.65 -4.78
CA HIS A 241 -3.71 -8.59 -5.24
C HIS A 241 -2.29 -8.91 -4.79
N GLN A 242 -1.29 -8.46 -5.54
CA GLN A 242 0.06 -8.91 -5.30
C GLN A 242 1.08 -7.84 -5.61
N THR A 243 2.23 -8.01 -4.98
CA THR A 243 3.43 -7.20 -5.25
C THR A 243 4.66 -7.96 -4.76
N TRP A 244 5.83 -7.52 -5.20
CA TRP A 244 7.08 -7.77 -4.47
C TRP A 244 7.14 -6.83 -3.25
N ASN A 245 7.73 -7.28 -2.15
CA ASN A 245 8.18 -6.36 -1.11
C ASN A 245 9.39 -5.55 -1.63
N GLY A 246 9.77 -4.47 -0.95
CA GLY A 246 10.73 -3.51 -1.51
C GLY A 246 12.15 -4.03 -1.73
N ASP A 247 12.58 -5.09 -1.04
CA ASP A 247 13.86 -5.77 -1.29
C ASP A 247 13.72 -6.97 -2.25
N GLY A 248 12.51 -7.26 -2.73
CA GLY A 248 12.23 -8.36 -3.65
C GLY A 248 12.34 -9.76 -3.05
N GLU A 249 12.64 -9.92 -1.75
CA GLU A 249 12.79 -11.23 -1.15
C GLU A 249 11.47 -12.01 -1.11
N TRP A 250 10.36 -11.29 -0.96
CA TRP A 250 9.02 -11.86 -0.78
C TRP A 250 8.05 -11.38 -1.86
N PHE A 251 7.39 -12.35 -2.49
CA PHE A 251 6.15 -12.14 -3.21
C PHE A 251 4.99 -12.11 -2.21
N LEU A 252 4.30 -10.98 -2.12
CA LEU A 252 3.24 -10.72 -1.17
C LEU A 252 1.87 -10.92 -1.82
N MET A 253 0.95 -11.50 -1.06
CA MET A 253 -0.42 -11.79 -1.43
C MET A 253 -1.37 -11.13 -0.44
N GLY A 254 -2.19 -10.18 -0.95
CA GLY A 254 -3.28 -9.50 -0.24
C GLY A 254 -4.64 -10.22 -0.36
N ASN A 255 -5.72 -9.45 -0.46
CA ASN A 255 -7.12 -9.92 -0.36
C ASN A 255 -7.38 -10.83 0.84
N GLY A 256 -6.85 -10.46 1.99
CA GLY A 256 -6.86 -11.28 3.19
C GLY A 256 -5.66 -10.97 4.06
N GLN A 257 -5.45 -11.78 5.10
CA GLN A 257 -4.25 -11.63 5.93
C GLN A 257 -3.04 -11.82 5.03
N VAL A 258 -2.12 -10.85 5.06
CA VAL A 258 -1.01 -10.84 4.10
C VAL A 258 -0.21 -12.12 4.26
N THR A 259 -0.06 -12.81 3.14
CA THR A 259 0.81 -13.98 3.04
C THR A 259 1.96 -13.70 2.09
N GLY A 260 3.04 -14.45 2.24
CA GLY A 260 4.26 -14.26 1.48
C GLY A 260 4.88 -15.57 1.04
N ARG A 261 5.54 -15.52 -0.10
CA ARG A 261 6.38 -16.60 -0.61
C ARG A 261 7.72 -16.04 -1.05
N LYS A 262 8.83 -16.73 -0.77
CA LYS A 262 10.12 -16.28 -1.25
C LYS A 262 10.21 -16.39 -2.76
N TRP A 263 10.91 -15.45 -3.39
CA TRP A 263 10.99 -15.36 -4.85
C TRP A 263 11.61 -16.60 -5.53
N ASN A 264 12.48 -17.33 -4.83
CA ASN A 264 13.24 -18.46 -5.36
C ASN A 264 12.76 -19.84 -4.88
N GLU A 265 11.62 -19.92 -4.20
CA GLU A 265 11.10 -21.21 -3.75
C GLU A 265 10.29 -21.92 -4.85
N PRO A 266 10.63 -23.17 -5.23
CA PRO A 266 9.92 -23.90 -6.28
C PRO A 266 8.51 -24.28 -5.81
N PHE A 267 7.55 -24.37 -6.73
CA PHE A 267 6.21 -24.89 -6.41
C PHE A 267 6.16 -26.42 -6.46
N PRO A 268 5.47 -27.07 -5.49
CA PRO A 268 4.81 -26.49 -4.32
C PRO A 268 5.79 -26.04 -3.22
N SER A 269 5.51 -24.91 -2.58
CA SER A 269 6.16 -24.50 -1.33
C SER A 269 5.18 -23.75 -0.42
N ASN A 270 5.68 -23.31 0.73
CA ASN A 270 4.90 -22.64 1.75
C ASN A 270 4.41 -21.26 1.30
N SER A 271 3.23 -20.89 1.78
CA SER A 271 2.72 -19.52 1.77
C SER A 271 2.58 -19.08 3.22
N HIS A 272 3.51 -18.25 3.69
CA HIS A 272 3.63 -17.88 5.09
C HIS A 272 2.71 -16.71 5.45
N TYR A 273 2.08 -16.73 6.62
CA TYR A 273 1.51 -15.49 7.18
C TYR A 273 2.63 -14.52 7.57
N MET A 274 2.59 -13.33 6.98
CA MET A 274 3.65 -12.33 7.14
C MET A 274 3.34 -11.35 8.27
N VAL A 275 2.09 -10.89 8.34
CA VAL A 275 1.63 -9.90 9.33
C VAL A 275 0.28 -10.29 9.93
N ASN A 276 -0.05 -9.73 11.09
CA ASN A 276 -1.31 -9.94 11.81
C ASN A 276 -2.50 -9.17 11.22
N MET A 277 -2.35 -8.60 10.01
CA MET A 277 -3.30 -7.70 9.38
C MET A 277 -3.58 -8.13 7.94
N SER A 278 -4.72 -7.68 7.42
CA SER A 278 -5.16 -7.97 6.06
C SER A 278 -5.17 -6.73 5.21
N PHE A 279 -4.77 -6.87 3.95
CA PHE A 279 -4.83 -5.82 2.93
C PHE A 279 -5.72 -6.27 1.78
N GLY A 280 -6.40 -5.33 1.12
CA GLY A 280 -6.94 -5.55 -0.22
C GLY A 280 -5.79 -5.53 -1.21
N ASP A 281 -5.38 -4.33 -1.60
CA ASP A 281 -4.21 -4.12 -2.46
C ASP A 281 -2.98 -3.95 -1.57
N VAL A 282 -2.09 -4.95 -1.57
CA VAL A 282 -0.79 -4.85 -0.90
C VAL A 282 0.21 -4.14 -1.82
N SER A 283 0.98 -3.20 -1.27
CA SER A 283 2.04 -2.48 -1.98
C SER A 283 3.29 -2.38 -1.10
N PRO A 284 4.50 -2.30 -1.70
CA PRO A 284 5.72 -2.09 -0.94
C PRO A 284 5.69 -0.70 -0.28
N CYS A 285 6.40 -0.59 0.84
CA CYS A 285 6.62 0.69 1.50
C CYS A 285 8.07 0.71 1.97
N GLY A 286 8.93 1.27 1.15
CA GLY A 286 10.36 1.30 1.40
C GLY A 286 11.14 0.15 0.77
N ARG A 287 12.33 0.45 0.26
CA ARG A 287 13.23 -0.49 -0.46
C ARG A 287 13.96 -1.49 0.43
N SER A 288 13.90 -1.32 1.75
CA SER A 288 14.48 -2.28 2.71
C SER A 288 13.68 -3.58 2.82
N GLY A 289 12.48 -3.65 2.23
CA GLY A 289 11.58 -4.78 2.37
C GLY A 289 10.97 -4.91 3.77
N ARG A 290 11.18 -3.95 4.68
CA ARG A 290 10.63 -3.97 6.03
C ARG A 290 9.17 -3.57 6.09
N TRP A 291 8.76 -2.51 5.41
CA TRP A 291 7.39 -2.01 5.51
C TRP A 291 6.57 -2.36 4.27
N ILE A 292 5.29 -2.58 4.52
CA ILE A 292 4.29 -2.79 3.49
C ILE A 292 3.06 -1.97 3.84
N VAL A 293 2.35 -1.50 2.83
CA VAL A 293 1.11 -0.75 2.99
C VAL A 293 0.00 -1.43 2.23
N GLY A 294 -1.23 -1.12 2.61
CA GLY A 294 -2.37 -1.60 1.86
C GLY A 294 -3.57 -0.71 1.95
N SER A 295 -4.40 -0.83 0.92
CA SER A 295 -5.72 -0.22 0.84
C SER A 295 -6.77 -1.26 1.25
N PRO A 296 -7.95 -0.82 1.69
CA PRO A 296 -9.13 -1.66 1.69
C PRO A 296 -9.58 -1.85 0.24
N GLY A 297 -9.80 -3.08 -0.23
CA GLY A 297 -10.28 -3.36 -1.59
C GLY A 297 -11.72 -2.87 -1.87
N THR A 298 -12.30 -2.00 -1.04
CA THR A 298 -13.69 -1.53 -1.07
C THR A 298 -13.85 -0.01 -0.97
N GLY A 299 -12.77 0.78 -1.10
CA GLY A 299 -12.82 2.25 -1.15
C GLY A 299 -13.00 2.97 0.21
N THR A 300 -13.80 2.40 1.13
CA THR A 300 -14.20 3.05 2.40
C THR A 300 -13.47 2.57 3.65
N GLY A 301 -12.61 1.56 3.52
CA GLY A 301 -11.97 0.96 4.68
C GLY A 301 -10.75 1.73 5.21
N SER A 302 -10.05 1.06 6.11
CA SER A 302 -8.85 1.56 6.75
C SER A 302 -7.64 1.45 5.84
N LEU A 303 -6.88 2.53 5.73
CA LEU A 303 -5.52 2.51 5.20
C LEU A 303 -4.58 1.96 6.26
N GLN A 304 -3.72 1.05 5.85
CA GLN A 304 -2.95 0.22 6.76
C GLN A 304 -1.47 0.19 6.38
N ILE A 305 -0.62 0.04 7.39
CA ILE A 305 0.82 -0.21 7.27
C ILE A 305 1.20 -1.36 8.18
N ALA A 306 2.17 -2.17 7.79
CA ALA A 306 2.72 -3.22 8.63
C ALA A 306 4.26 -3.29 8.59
N ASP A 307 4.84 -3.68 9.73
CA ASP A 307 6.25 -4.02 9.89
C ASP A 307 6.44 -5.53 9.67
N LEU A 308 7.15 -5.92 8.61
CA LEU A 308 7.42 -7.31 8.30
C LEU A 308 8.39 -7.98 9.29
N TRP A 309 9.21 -7.20 10.02
CA TRP A 309 10.09 -7.79 11.04
C TRP A 309 9.29 -8.34 12.21
N SER A 310 8.44 -7.50 12.82
CA SER A 310 7.62 -7.91 13.96
C SER A 310 6.38 -8.71 13.53
N GLY A 311 5.84 -8.43 12.33
CA GLY A 311 4.55 -8.91 11.87
C GLY A 311 3.38 -8.01 12.30
N GLU A 312 3.62 -6.83 12.86
CA GLU A 312 2.57 -5.93 13.35
C GLU A 312 2.02 -5.06 12.23
N GLY A 313 0.71 -5.12 12.01
CA GLY A 313 -0.03 -4.14 11.23
C GLY A 313 -0.74 -3.12 12.12
N ARG A 314 -0.92 -1.90 11.59
CA ARG A 314 -1.70 -0.82 12.21
C ARG A 314 -2.50 -0.06 11.16
N ILE A 315 -3.66 0.42 11.57
CA ILE A 315 -4.46 1.38 10.82
C ILE A 315 -3.90 2.77 11.11
N TYR A 316 -3.60 3.54 10.06
CA TYR A 316 -3.09 4.91 10.21
C TYR A 316 -4.12 5.96 9.81
N LEU A 317 -5.03 5.65 8.89
CA LEU A 317 -6.07 6.59 8.45
C LEU A 317 -7.23 5.82 7.84
N ARG A 318 -8.36 6.47 7.65
CA ARG A 318 -9.42 5.99 6.75
C ARG A 318 -9.54 6.97 5.59
N ALA A 319 -9.51 6.48 4.36
CA ALA A 319 -9.52 7.38 3.20
C ALA A 319 -10.84 8.15 3.07
N LEU A 320 -11.96 7.60 3.56
CA LEU A 320 -13.31 8.15 3.37
C LEU A 320 -13.68 8.36 1.88
N SER A 321 -13.02 7.63 1.00
CA SER A 321 -13.16 7.77 -0.44
C SER A 321 -14.36 6.97 -0.93
N PHE A 322 -15.35 7.67 -1.44
CA PHE A 322 -16.57 7.06 -1.98
C PHE A 322 -17.20 7.94 -3.05
N VAL A 323 -17.74 7.31 -4.09
CA VAL A 323 -18.57 7.97 -5.10
C VAL A 323 -19.87 7.18 -5.22
N HIS A 324 -20.99 7.86 -4.98
CA HIS A 324 -22.32 7.26 -5.14
C HIS A 324 -22.68 7.15 -6.63
N TYR A 325 -23.39 6.08 -7.00
CA TYR A 325 -23.90 5.86 -8.36
C TYR A 325 -25.35 5.39 -8.30
N TYR A 326 -26.07 5.57 -9.41
CA TYR A 326 -27.47 5.14 -9.54
C TYR A 326 -27.55 3.74 -10.16
N GLY A 327 -28.47 2.94 -9.64
CA GLY A 327 -28.74 1.58 -10.11
C GLY A 327 -27.68 0.56 -9.67
N GLU A 328 -27.73 -0.64 -10.25
CA GLU A 328 -26.92 -1.82 -9.89
C GLU A 328 -25.45 -1.75 -10.37
N TYR A 329 -24.90 -0.56 -10.63
CA TYR A 329 -23.52 -0.45 -11.13
C TYR A 329 -22.50 -0.79 -10.04
N THR A 330 -22.05 -2.04 -10.05
CA THR A 330 -21.06 -2.62 -9.12
C THR A 330 -19.65 -2.06 -9.26
N SER A 331 -19.36 -1.28 -10.32
CA SER A 331 -18.03 -0.70 -10.58
C SER A 331 -17.74 0.59 -9.80
N ALA A 332 -18.64 1.02 -8.90
CA ALA A 332 -18.48 2.22 -8.07
C ALA A 332 -17.17 2.24 -7.24
N ILE A 333 -16.67 1.06 -6.89
CA ILE A 333 -15.46 0.89 -6.05
C ILE A 333 -14.20 1.36 -6.79
N ALA A 334 -14.02 0.97 -8.05
CA ALA A 334 -12.83 1.30 -8.86
C ALA A 334 -12.60 2.82 -9.08
N PHE A 335 -13.62 3.65 -8.87
CA PHE A 335 -13.54 5.10 -9.03
C PHE A 335 -13.22 5.85 -7.73
N ALA A 336 -13.27 5.14 -6.60
CA ALA A 336 -13.04 5.68 -5.27
C ALA A 336 -11.98 4.89 -4.49
N GLU A 337 -11.34 3.89 -5.11
CA GLU A 337 -10.26 3.14 -4.49
C GLU A 337 -9.14 4.10 -4.07
N PRO A 338 -8.80 4.18 -2.78
CA PRO A 338 -7.81 5.12 -2.33
C PRO A 338 -6.37 4.70 -2.69
N GLU A 339 -6.16 3.49 -3.23
CA GLU A 339 -4.87 2.86 -3.59
C GLU A 339 -3.65 3.49 -2.90
N SER A 340 -3.17 2.87 -1.83
CA SER A 340 -2.00 3.37 -1.10
C SER A 340 -0.68 2.92 -1.73
N LYS A 341 0.26 3.86 -1.88
CA LYS A 341 1.62 3.60 -2.41
C LYS A 341 2.68 4.20 -1.48
N GLY A 342 3.56 3.35 -0.96
CA GLY A 342 4.61 3.75 -0.04
C GLY A 342 5.80 4.41 -0.74
N SER A 343 6.46 5.35 -0.07
CA SER A 343 7.67 5.99 -0.58
C SER A 343 8.92 5.11 -0.41
N PRO A 344 10.03 5.38 -1.12
CA PRO A 344 11.25 4.54 -1.10
C PRO A 344 11.92 4.32 0.27
N ASP A 345 11.73 5.21 1.25
CA ASP A 345 12.19 5.03 2.64
C ASP A 345 11.08 4.52 3.59
N GLY A 346 9.86 4.36 3.06
CA GLY A 346 8.68 3.98 3.84
C GLY A 346 8.26 5.02 4.88
N THR A 347 8.66 6.28 4.71
CA THR A 347 8.31 7.38 5.63
C THR A 347 6.94 7.98 5.30
N LYS A 348 6.53 7.89 4.03
CA LYS A 348 5.31 8.50 3.50
C LYS A 348 4.49 7.50 2.70
N VAL A 349 3.19 7.75 2.62
CA VAL A 349 2.27 7.00 1.77
C VAL A 349 1.36 7.96 1.02
N VAL A 350 1.34 7.87 -0.30
CA VAL A 350 0.35 8.59 -1.12
C VAL A 350 -0.91 7.76 -1.28
N PHE A 351 -2.06 8.42 -1.29
CA PHE A 351 -3.37 7.82 -1.53
C PHE A 351 -4.34 8.86 -2.12
N ALA A 352 -5.41 8.40 -2.75
CA ALA A 352 -6.49 9.23 -3.25
C ALA A 352 -7.67 9.28 -2.27
N SER A 353 -8.39 10.41 -2.22
CA SER A 353 -9.70 10.45 -1.56
C SER A 353 -10.65 11.43 -2.23
N THR A 354 -11.90 11.02 -2.38
CA THR A 354 -13.00 11.89 -2.82
C THR A 354 -13.62 12.74 -1.71
N TYR A 355 -13.02 12.74 -0.52
CA TYR A 355 -13.47 13.50 0.63
C TYR A 355 -12.42 14.53 1.06
N ASP A 356 -12.87 15.75 1.35
CA ASP A 356 -11.98 16.77 1.92
C ASP A 356 -11.69 16.42 3.39
N LEU A 357 -10.54 15.78 3.61
CA LEU A 357 -10.10 15.28 4.93
C LEU A 357 -9.79 16.40 5.94
N LYS A 358 -9.68 17.65 5.47
CA LYS A 358 -9.35 18.81 6.30
C LYS A 358 -10.60 19.48 6.84
N ASN A 359 -11.58 19.72 5.96
CA ASN A 359 -12.71 20.61 6.27
C ASN A 359 -14.06 19.88 6.36
N SER A 360 -14.19 18.67 5.82
CA SER A 360 -15.50 18.01 5.74
C SER A 360 -15.83 17.18 6.98
N PRO A 361 -17.04 17.30 7.53
CA PRO A 361 -17.40 16.70 8.81
C PRO A 361 -17.65 15.20 8.68
N HIS A 362 -17.18 14.44 9.65
CA HIS A 362 -17.47 13.02 9.79
C HIS A 362 -17.89 12.71 11.22
N THR A 363 -18.54 11.58 11.43
CA THR A 363 -18.91 11.07 12.76
C THR A 363 -19.04 9.55 12.73
N LYS A 364 -19.33 8.95 13.87
CA LYS A 364 -19.60 7.51 14.00
C LYS A 364 -20.96 7.28 14.64
N ILE A 365 -21.66 6.27 14.17
CA ILE A 365 -22.86 5.75 14.83
C ILE A 365 -22.46 5.18 16.19
N THR A 366 -23.16 5.56 17.25
CA THR A 366 -22.84 5.12 18.63
C THR A 366 -23.74 4.01 19.14
N GLU A 367 -24.87 3.79 18.47
CA GLU A 367 -25.88 2.81 18.85
C GLU A 367 -26.42 2.11 17.60
N ASP A 368 -26.67 0.80 17.70
CA ASP A 368 -27.31 0.06 16.60
C ASP A 368 -28.71 0.62 16.36
N MET A 369 -29.07 0.80 15.10
CA MET A 369 -30.43 1.19 14.75
C MET A 369 -31.38 0.00 14.95
N GLU A 370 -32.46 0.19 15.71
CA GLU A 370 -33.34 -0.93 16.12
C GLU A 370 -34.23 -1.49 14.99
N SER A 371 -34.52 -0.69 13.95
CA SER A 371 -35.32 -1.12 12.81
C SER A 371 -35.01 -0.30 11.55
N ALA A 372 -35.34 -0.84 10.38
CA ALA A 372 -35.22 -0.16 9.09
C ALA A 372 -36.05 1.12 8.98
N GLU A 373 -37.14 1.20 9.75
CA GLU A 373 -38.11 2.30 9.79
C GLU A 373 -37.79 3.35 10.86
N ALA A 374 -36.68 3.16 11.60
CA ALA A 374 -36.24 4.15 12.57
C ALA A 374 -35.97 5.49 11.88
N ASP A 375 -36.46 6.57 12.47
CA ASP A 375 -36.34 7.92 11.93
C ASP A 375 -35.16 8.69 12.52
N LYS A 376 -34.25 8.00 13.21
CA LYS A 376 -33.15 8.56 13.99
C LYS A 376 -31.88 7.72 13.89
N ILE A 377 -30.75 8.38 13.69
CA ILE A 377 -29.40 7.80 13.84
C ILE A 377 -28.69 8.53 14.98
N VAL A 378 -28.28 7.79 16.02
CA VAL A 378 -27.49 8.33 17.13
C VAL A 378 -26.02 8.27 16.78
N VAL A 379 -25.31 9.40 16.94
CA VAL A 379 -23.91 9.57 16.55
C VAL A 379 -23.11 10.25 17.64
N ALA A 380 -21.78 10.15 17.55
CA ALA A 380 -20.88 10.76 18.52
C ALA A 380 -20.98 12.30 18.56
N SER A 381 -21.09 12.92 17.39
CA SER A 381 -21.27 14.38 17.23
C SER A 381 -21.88 14.69 15.86
N THR A 382 -22.62 15.79 15.75
CA THR A 382 -23.12 16.36 14.49
C THR A 382 -22.49 17.73 14.17
N GLU A 383 -21.39 18.06 14.84
CA GLU A 383 -20.62 19.27 14.58
C GLU A 383 -20.15 19.34 13.12
N GLY A 384 -20.24 20.52 12.51
CA GLY A 384 -19.91 20.75 11.11
C GLY A 384 -20.95 20.25 10.09
N PHE A 385 -21.87 19.34 10.47
CA PHE A 385 -22.97 18.93 9.58
C PHE A 385 -24.01 20.06 9.45
N PRO A 386 -24.68 20.22 8.28
CA PRO A 386 -25.82 21.13 8.12
C PRO A 386 -26.96 20.85 9.10
N ASP A 387 -27.83 21.83 9.37
CA ASP A 387 -29.00 21.62 10.23
C ASP A 387 -29.99 20.61 9.65
N SER A 388 -30.10 20.56 8.32
CA SER A 388 -30.82 19.54 7.54
C SER A 388 -30.00 19.22 6.30
N GLY A 389 -29.98 17.97 5.83
CA GLY A 389 -29.09 17.59 4.74
C GLY A 389 -29.09 16.12 4.40
N ARG A 390 -27.97 15.65 3.86
CA ARG A 390 -27.78 14.27 3.39
C ARG A 390 -26.50 13.67 3.94
N LEU A 391 -26.59 12.43 4.37
CA LEU A 391 -25.52 11.60 4.90
C LEU A 391 -25.10 10.58 3.84
N SER A 392 -23.82 10.24 3.85
CA SER A 392 -23.22 9.13 3.11
C SER A 392 -22.76 8.10 4.13
N ILE A 393 -23.40 6.94 4.14
CA ILE A 393 -23.07 5.81 5.03
C ILE A 393 -22.93 4.56 4.17
N GLN A 394 -21.72 3.98 4.15
CA GLN A 394 -21.37 2.92 3.20
C GLN A 394 -21.70 3.34 1.76
N SER A 395 -22.56 2.59 1.06
CA SER A 395 -23.04 2.90 -0.29
C SER A 395 -24.39 3.60 -0.33
N GLU A 396 -24.97 4.00 0.81
CA GLU A 396 -26.30 4.62 0.86
C GLU A 396 -26.22 6.14 1.06
N ILE A 397 -27.18 6.86 0.47
CA ILE A 397 -27.46 8.26 0.76
C ILE A 397 -28.74 8.35 1.61
N ILE A 398 -28.63 8.98 2.78
CA ILE A 398 -29.74 9.14 3.73
C ILE A 398 -29.98 10.63 4.01
N GLY A 399 -31.17 11.15 3.70
CA GLY A 399 -31.59 12.50 4.06
C GLY A 399 -32.00 12.60 5.53
N TYR A 400 -31.86 13.77 6.13
CA TYR A 400 -32.36 14.09 7.48
C TYR A 400 -32.94 15.51 7.52
N LYS A 401 -33.97 15.72 8.35
CA LYS A 401 -34.71 16.99 8.44
C LYS A 401 -34.15 17.93 9.50
N HIS A 402 -33.60 17.39 10.57
CA HIS A 402 -32.98 18.17 11.64
C HIS A 402 -31.90 17.34 12.35
N LYS A 403 -31.00 18.02 13.06
CA LYS A 403 -29.99 17.39 13.91
C LYS A 403 -30.10 17.87 15.36
N THR A 404 -29.73 17.01 16.29
CA THR A 404 -29.34 17.39 17.66
C THR A 404 -27.81 17.38 17.74
N PRO A 405 -27.16 17.74 18.87
CA PRO A 405 -25.71 17.59 19.02
C PRO A 405 -25.18 16.17 18.75
N ASN A 406 -26.01 15.14 18.88
CA ASN A 406 -25.62 13.73 18.86
C ASN A 406 -26.59 12.83 18.06
N SER A 407 -27.43 13.39 17.19
CA SER A 407 -28.28 12.57 16.33
C SER A 407 -28.77 13.31 15.10
N PHE A 408 -29.08 12.53 14.06
CA PHE A 408 -29.81 12.96 12.87
C PHE A 408 -31.22 12.38 12.91
N GLU A 409 -32.23 13.21 12.64
CA GLU A 409 -33.64 12.85 12.83
C GLU A 409 -34.49 13.21 11.59
N GLY A 410 -35.64 12.55 11.45
CA GLY A 410 -36.52 12.70 10.30
C GLY A 410 -35.93 12.11 9.01
N LEU A 411 -35.42 10.88 9.09
CA LEU A 411 -34.63 10.26 8.03
C LEU A 411 -35.43 9.96 6.76
N THR A 412 -34.77 10.03 5.62
CA THR A 412 -35.27 9.55 4.31
C THR A 412 -34.18 8.69 3.68
N ARG A 413 -34.41 7.37 3.62
CA ARG A 413 -33.44 6.38 3.13
C ARG A 413 -33.46 6.25 1.60
N GLU A 414 -32.43 5.61 1.06
CA GLU A 414 -32.29 5.27 -0.37
C GLU A 414 -32.50 6.48 -1.31
N MET A 415 -32.01 7.66 -0.91
CA MET A 415 -32.18 8.86 -1.73
C MET A 415 -31.55 8.67 -3.11
N TYR A 416 -32.23 9.20 -4.13
CA TYR A 416 -31.80 9.14 -5.53
C TYR A 416 -31.67 7.72 -6.09
N GLY A 417 -32.33 6.72 -5.50
CA GLY A 417 -32.24 5.33 -5.97
C GLY A 417 -30.87 4.68 -5.71
N VAL A 418 -30.04 5.30 -4.87
CA VAL A 418 -28.78 4.74 -4.39
C VAL A 418 -29.09 3.85 -3.19
N ARG A 419 -29.14 2.53 -3.41
CA ARG A 419 -29.45 1.55 -2.37
C ARG A 419 -28.22 1.17 -1.55
N ALA A 420 -28.45 0.77 -0.31
CA ALA A 420 -27.44 0.13 0.55
C ALA A 420 -26.94 -1.23 -0.01
N GLU A 421 -27.66 -1.80 -0.98
CA GLU A 421 -27.35 -3.07 -1.62
C GLU A 421 -26.13 -2.94 -2.54
N ASN A 422 -24.93 -3.02 -1.97
CA ASN A 422 -23.83 -3.61 -2.71
C ASN A 422 -23.70 -5.07 -2.25
N PRO A 423 -24.06 -6.06 -3.10
CA PRO A 423 -23.77 -7.47 -2.82
C PRO A 423 -22.28 -7.69 -2.49
N ALA A 424 -21.37 -6.85 -3.01
CA ALA A 424 -19.96 -6.92 -2.68
C ALA A 424 -19.65 -6.50 -1.24
N THR A 425 -20.32 -5.50 -0.64
CA THR A 425 -20.12 -5.20 0.79
C THR A 425 -20.78 -6.25 1.68
N LEU A 426 -21.93 -6.79 1.26
CA LEU A 426 -22.60 -7.88 1.98
C LEU A 426 -21.85 -9.22 1.87
N SER A 427 -21.06 -9.40 0.81
CA SER A 427 -20.23 -10.59 0.66
C SER A 427 -19.20 -10.72 1.78
N TYR A 428 -18.74 -9.64 2.42
CA TYR A 428 -17.79 -9.79 3.54
C TYR A 428 -18.39 -10.30 4.85
N PHE A 429 -19.71 -10.50 4.94
CA PHE A 429 -20.34 -11.04 6.15
C PHE A 429 -20.39 -12.58 6.12
N PRO A 430 -20.16 -13.25 7.27
CA PRO A 430 -20.50 -14.66 7.42
C PRO A 430 -21.97 -14.92 7.01
N PRO A 431 -22.30 -16.04 6.37
CA PRO A 431 -23.66 -16.32 5.89
C PRO A 431 -24.78 -16.17 6.94
N ALA A 432 -24.51 -16.49 8.21
CA ALA A 432 -25.46 -16.27 9.31
C ALA A 432 -25.76 -14.79 9.59
N LEU A 433 -24.79 -13.90 9.37
CA LEU A 433 -24.98 -12.45 9.42
C LEU A 433 -25.57 -11.94 8.11
N PHE A 434 -25.22 -12.54 6.97
CA PHE A 434 -25.78 -12.19 5.66
C PHE A 434 -27.31 -12.34 5.63
N GLU A 435 -27.87 -13.48 6.05
CA GLU A 435 -29.33 -13.67 6.09
C GLU A 435 -29.99 -12.73 7.10
N HIS A 436 -29.37 -12.54 8.28
CA HIS A 436 -29.86 -11.62 9.30
C HIS A 436 -29.86 -10.15 8.84
N TYR A 437 -28.89 -9.72 8.03
CA TYR A 437 -28.79 -8.33 7.55
C TYR A 437 -29.52 -8.07 6.24
N ARG A 438 -29.57 -9.06 5.33
CA ARG A 438 -30.32 -8.99 4.07
C ARG A 438 -31.81 -8.81 4.34
N ASP A 439 -32.36 -9.57 5.27
CA ASP A 439 -33.81 -9.60 5.49
C ASP A 439 -34.30 -8.45 6.40
N ASN A 440 -33.40 -7.75 7.12
CA ASN A 440 -33.79 -6.72 8.09
C ASN A 440 -33.50 -5.26 7.68
N ARG A 441 -32.84 -4.96 6.55
CA ARG A 441 -32.38 -3.58 6.18
C ARG A 441 -31.59 -2.86 7.31
N LEU A 442 -31.12 -3.62 8.31
CA LEU A 442 -30.40 -3.17 9.52
C LEU A 442 -28.93 -2.93 9.18
N HIS A 443 -28.68 -1.96 8.30
CA HIS A 443 -27.34 -1.64 7.80
C HIS A 443 -26.65 -0.51 8.57
N LEU A 444 -27.30 0.04 9.60
CA LEU A 444 -26.79 1.17 10.38
C LEU A 444 -26.40 0.71 11.79
N LEU A 445 -25.21 0.11 11.88
CA LEU A 445 -24.65 -0.44 13.10
C LEU A 445 -23.77 0.57 13.82
N LYS A 446 -23.63 0.40 15.14
CA LYS A 446 -22.62 1.09 15.95
C LYS A 446 -21.24 0.93 15.32
N GLY A 447 -20.47 2.00 15.36
CA GLY A 447 -19.12 2.09 14.80
C GLY A 447 -19.09 2.61 13.36
N LEU A 448 -20.16 2.42 12.57
CA LEU A 448 -20.17 2.85 11.17
C LEU A 448 -19.89 4.34 11.03
N ILE A 449 -19.06 4.68 10.04
CA ILE A 449 -18.69 6.05 9.75
C ILE A 449 -19.79 6.71 8.92
N VAL A 450 -20.14 7.92 9.34
CA VAL A 450 -21.10 8.79 8.67
C VAL A 450 -20.34 10.02 8.16
N THR A 451 -20.47 10.31 6.87
CA THR A 451 -19.92 11.52 6.25
C THR A 451 -21.04 12.37 5.67
N SER A 452 -20.85 13.69 5.58
CA SER A 452 -21.82 14.55 4.89
C SER A 452 -21.75 14.32 3.37
N PHE A 453 -22.87 13.92 2.75
CA PHE A 453 -22.98 13.83 1.30
C PHE A 453 -23.00 15.23 0.66
N ASP A 454 -23.58 16.23 1.34
CA ASP A 454 -23.60 17.61 0.86
C ASP A 454 -22.19 18.19 0.66
N HIS A 455 -21.25 17.85 1.54
CA HIS A 455 -19.84 18.23 1.41
C HIS A 455 -19.11 17.49 0.28
N ARG A 456 -19.70 16.41 -0.24
CA ARG A 456 -19.22 15.75 -1.45
C ARG A 456 -19.74 16.42 -2.70
N LEU A 457 -20.63 17.41 -2.66
CA LEU A 457 -21.18 18.00 -3.87
C LEU A 457 -20.31 19.15 -4.40
N LEU A 458 -20.22 19.22 -5.72
CA LEU A 458 -19.69 20.39 -6.42
C LEU A 458 -20.66 21.56 -6.26
N SER A 459 -20.11 22.74 -6.04
CA SER A 459 -20.84 24.00 -6.10
C SER A 459 -21.34 24.28 -7.52
N ASP A 460 -22.37 25.11 -7.67
CA ASP A 460 -22.90 25.46 -9.00
C ASP A 460 -21.84 26.10 -9.92
N GLU A 461 -20.88 26.82 -9.35
CA GLU A 461 -19.74 27.37 -10.07
C GLU A 461 -18.80 26.26 -10.56
N GLN A 462 -18.46 25.31 -9.69
CA GLN A 462 -17.63 24.15 -10.05
C GLN A 462 -18.29 23.30 -11.13
N ARG A 463 -19.62 23.10 -11.05
CA ARG A 463 -20.40 22.34 -12.06
C ARG A 463 -20.30 22.95 -13.45
N LYS A 464 -20.34 24.29 -13.57
CA LYS A 464 -20.21 25.00 -14.86
C LYS A 464 -18.86 24.76 -15.54
N ASN A 465 -17.82 24.56 -14.73
CA ASN A 465 -16.45 24.32 -15.20
C ASN A 465 -16.12 22.82 -15.34
N THR A 466 -17.05 21.94 -14.95
CA THR A 466 -16.87 20.49 -15.02
C THR A 466 -17.44 19.96 -16.34
N ILE A 467 -16.69 19.11 -17.03
CA ILE A 467 -17.19 18.41 -18.22
C ILE A 467 -18.15 17.31 -17.77
N MET A 468 -19.38 17.37 -18.28
CA MET A 468 -20.39 16.36 -17.99
C MET A 468 -20.05 15.01 -18.64
N PRO A 469 -20.40 13.90 -17.98
CA PRO A 469 -20.43 12.60 -18.62
C PRO A 469 -21.16 12.60 -19.97
N ASP A 470 -20.54 12.02 -21.00
CA ASP A 470 -21.28 11.43 -22.11
C ASP A 470 -21.55 9.94 -21.79
N VAL A 471 -22.40 9.69 -20.80
CA VAL A 471 -22.85 8.31 -20.53
C VAL A 471 -24.06 8.04 -21.40
N LYS A 472 -23.83 7.27 -22.46
CA LYS A 472 -24.93 6.65 -23.21
C LYS A 472 -25.73 5.79 -22.24
N ASN A 473 -27.05 6.04 -22.15
CA ASN A 473 -28.04 5.33 -21.31
C ASN A 473 -28.33 5.90 -19.91
N LEU A 474 -27.98 7.16 -19.61
CA LEU A 474 -28.52 7.81 -18.39
C LEU A 474 -29.92 8.40 -18.63
N PRO A 475 -30.82 8.36 -17.63
CA PRO A 475 -32.10 9.06 -17.67
C PRO A 475 -31.94 10.57 -17.95
N ASP A 476 -32.93 11.19 -18.60
CA ASP A 476 -32.88 12.61 -18.98
C ASP A 476 -32.76 13.56 -17.77
N ASP A 477 -33.26 13.17 -16.60
CA ASP A 477 -33.20 13.92 -15.34
C ASP A 477 -31.85 13.80 -14.60
N TRP A 478 -30.91 13.01 -15.14
CA TRP A 478 -29.59 12.81 -14.53
C TRP A 478 -28.77 14.10 -14.38
N LYS A 479 -28.95 15.04 -15.31
CA LYS A 479 -28.20 16.30 -15.32
C LYS A 479 -28.45 17.15 -14.07
N ASP A 480 -29.61 16.98 -13.44
CA ASP A 480 -29.99 17.71 -12.23
C ASP A 480 -29.82 16.87 -10.96
N ASN A 481 -29.46 15.58 -11.10
CA ASN A 481 -29.28 14.68 -9.97
C ASN A 481 -27.98 15.00 -9.19
N PRO A 482 -28.02 15.21 -7.86
CA PRO A 482 -26.84 15.47 -7.04
C PRO A 482 -25.76 14.39 -7.10
N VAL A 483 -26.13 13.13 -7.33
CA VAL A 483 -25.18 12.01 -7.48
C VAL A 483 -24.22 12.23 -8.65
N THR A 484 -24.63 12.97 -9.67
CA THR A 484 -23.80 13.31 -10.83
C THR A 484 -22.66 14.27 -10.49
N TRP A 485 -22.94 15.18 -9.55
CA TRP A 485 -22.13 16.36 -9.25
C TRP A 485 -21.38 16.20 -7.94
N GLN A 486 -20.76 15.05 -7.75
CA GLN A 486 -19.87 14.80 -6.63
C GLN A 486 -18.44 15.28 -6.93
N ARG A 487 -17.74 15.72 -5.89
CA ARG A 487 -16.30 15.94 -5.84
C ARG A 487 -15.60 14.67 -6.33
N ARG A 488 -14.52 14.89 -7.08
CA ARG A 488 -13.59 13.85 -7.52
C ARG A 488 -12.50 13.66 -6.46
N SER A 489 -11.42 12.98 -6.82
CA SER A 489 -10.35 12.64 -5.90
C SER A 489 -9.26 13.71 -5.83
N ASP A 490 -8.91 14.07 -4.60
CA ASP A 490 -7.68 14.78 -4.26
C ASP A 490 -6.57 13.76 -3.95
N ILE A 491 -5.31 14.14 -4.17
CA ILE A 491 -4.12 13.40 -3.76
C ILE A 491 -3.68 13.85 -2.38
N TYR A 492 -3.51 12.88 -1.49
CA TYR A 492 -3.00 13.08 -0.14
C TYR A 492 -1.74 12.26 0.09
N VAL A 493 -0.84 12.77 0.93
CA VAL A 493 0.31 12.04 1.46
C VAL A 493 0.20 11.99 2.98
N ALA A 494 0.25 10.79 3.55
CA ALA A 494 0.36 10.58 5.00
C ALA A 494 1.81 10.41 5.41
N VAL A 495 2.26 11.16 6.43
CA VAL A 495 3.59 11.01 7.03
C VAL A 495 3.51 9.97 8.16
N LEU A 496 4.02 8.77 7.92
CA LEU A 496 3.84 7.63 8.83
C LEU A 496 4.97 7.48 9.85
N ARG A 497 6.16 7.98 9.53
CA ARG A 497 7.35 8.00 10.39
C ARG A 497 8.32 9.08 9.93
N ARG A 498 9.29 9.41 10.79
CA ARG A 498 10.42 10.26 10.44
C ARG A 498 11.49 9.48 9.66
N PRO A 499 12.36 10.16 8.91
CA PRO A 499 13.52 9.54 8.27
C PRO A 499 14.40 8.84 9.30
N ASP A 500 15.12 7.80 8.85
CA ASP A 500 16.03 7.08 9.73
C ASP A 500 17.22 7.96 10.11
N ARG A 501 17.64 7.83 11.37
CA ARG A 501 18.75 8.62 11.90
C ARG A 501 20.04 8.12 11.26
N PRO A 502 20.97 9.01 10.87
CA PRO A 502 22.30 8.60 10.46
C PRO A 502 23.09 8.06 11.66
N PHE A 503 24.20 7.39 11.41
CA PHE A 503 25.13 6.94 12.46
C PHE A 503 26.51 7.56 12.27
N LEU A 504 27.10 8.08 13.35
CA LEU A 504 28.45 8.64 13.36
C LEU A 504 29.40 7.68 14.04
N GLN A 505 30.52 7.39 13.37
CA GLN A 505 31.58 6.56 13.94
C GLN A 505 32.97 7.12 13.62
N ALA A 506 33.95 6.78 14.44
CA ALA A 506 35.35 6.96 14.06
C ALA A 506 35.63 6.16 12.78
N ALA A 507 36.35 6.76 11.85
CA ALA A 507 36.71 6.09 10.61
C ALA A 507 37.73 4.96 10.86
N PRO A 508 37.79 3.95 9.98
CA PRO A 508 38.87 2.95 10.02
C PRO A 508 40.25 3.62 9.99
N ILE A 509 41.25 2.99 10.62
CA ILE A 509 42.62 3.54 10.74
C ILE A 509 43.24 3.90 9.38
N GLU A 510 42.85 3.20 8.32
CA GLU A 510 43.37 3.42 6.96
C GLU A 510 42.62 4.51 6.16
N ALA A 511 41.57 5.10 6.73
CA ALA A 511 40.81 6.16 6.08
C ALA A 511 41.52 7.53 6.16
N GLU A 512 41.26 8.41 5.20
CA GLU A 512 41.79 9.77 5.19
C GLU A 512 41.01 10.71 6.11
N GLU A 513 39.74 10.40 6.35
CA GLU A 513 38.87 11.08 7.30
C GLU A 513 39.01 10.52 8.73
N ASP A 514 38.65 11.34 9.72
CA ASP A 514 38.62 10.91 11.13
C ASP A 514 37.27 10.32 11.54
N ILE A 515 36.19 10.73 10.84
CA ILE A 515 34.81 10.37 11.16
C ILE A 515 34.05 10.02 9.88
N GLN A 516 33.22 8.99 9.96
CA GLN A 516 32.24 8.65 8.93
C GLN A 516 30.81 8.89 9.45
N LEU A 517 30.00 9.56 8.63
CA LEU A 517 28.55 9.57 8.75
C LEU A 517 27.99 8.50 7.81
N ILE A 518 27.43 7.45 8.41
CA ILE A 518 26.73 6.37 7.72
C ILE A 518 25.27 6.80 7.53
N PRO A 519 24.75 6.78 6.29
CA PRO A 519 23.37 7.14 6.02
C PRO A 519 22.42 6.16 6.73
N GLY A 520 21.23 6.60 7.12
CA GLY A 520 20.24 5.76 7.83
C GLY A 520 19.91 4.45 7.10
N GLU A 521 19.34 3.47 7.80
CA GLU A 521 18.99 2.16 7.22
C GLU A 521 18.13 2.29 5.95
N ASN A 522 17.16 3.21 5.98
CA ASN A 522 16.43 3.67 4.80
C ASN A 522 16.83 5.13 4.53
N HIS A 523 17.56 5.38 3.44
CA HIS A 523 18.13 6.70 3.13
C HIS A 523 17.97 7.15 1.67
N TRP A 524 17.16 6.44 0.88
CA TRP A 524 16.98 6.70 -0.54
C TRP A 524 16.32 8.05 -0.82
N GLU A 525 15.62 8.64 0.15
CA GLU A 525 14.96 9.94 0.02
C GLU A 525 15.75 11.10 0.62
N ILE A 526 16.97 10.85 1.12
CA ILE A 526 17.77 11.83 1.84
C ILE A 526 18.43 12.81 0.88
N GLU A 527 18.05 14.08 1.01
CA GLU A 527 18.67 15.19 0.33
C GLU A 527 20.05 15.54 0.94
N GLY A 528 20.22 15.37 2.25
CA GLY A 528 21.48 15.61 2.94
C GLY A 528 21.32 15.67 4.46
N TYR A 529 22.32 16.24 5.13
CA TYR A 529 22.43 16.18 6.59
C TYR A 529 22.74 17.55 7.20
N TYR A 530 22.09 17.85 8.33
CA TYR A 530 22.57 18.89 9.23
C TYR A 530 23.56 18.31 10.22
N ILE A 531 24.69 18.98 10.38
CA ILE A 531 25.72 18.61 11.35
C ILE A 531 25.66 19.57 12.53
N TYR A 532 25.67 19.00 13.73
CA TYR A 532 25.71 19.74 14.99
C TYR A 532 27.03 19.48 15.68
N LYS A 533 27.63 20.55 16.20
CA LYS A 533 28.82 20.55 17.05
C LYS A 533 28.45 21.20 18.37
N ASP A 534 28.62 20.48 19.47
CA ASP A 534 28.29 20.93 20.83
C ASP A 534 26.82 21.40 20.93
N ASN A 535 25.93 20.62 20.30
CA ASN A 535 24.50 20.89 20.12
C ASN A 535 24.14 22.16 19.32
N GLN A 536 25.11 22.83 18.72
CA GLN A 536 24.88 23.96 17.80
C GLN A 536 24.99 23.49 16.36
N LYS A 537 24.01 23.84 15.53
CA LYS A 537 24.05 23.58 14.09
C LYS A 537 25.25 24.31 13.47
N LEU A 538 26.07 23.60 12.70
CA LEU A 538 27.30 24.17 12.13
C LEU A 538 27.03 25.12 10.96
N ASN A 539 26.08 24.75 10.10
CA ASN A 539 25.70 25.48 8.90
C ASN A 539 24.20 25.27 8.60
N ASP A 540 23.62 26.18 7.82
CA ASP A 540 22.24 26.04 7.36
C ASP A 540 22.12 25.24 6.06
N ASP A 541 23.23 25.05 5.34
CA ASP A 541 23.27 24.20 4.15
C ASP A 541 23.40 22.73 4.52
N LEU A 542 22.67 21.88 3.80
CA LEU A 542 22.74 20.43 3.95
C LEU A 542 24.08 19.89 3.41
N LEU A 543 24.79 19.14 4.25
CA LEU A 543 25.95 18.36 3.81
C LEU A 543 25.44 17.15 3.01
N LYS A 544 25.87 17.03 1.75
CA LYS A 544 25.39 15.99 0.82
C LYS A 544 26.13 14.67 1.02
N PRO A 545 25.51 13.53 0.66
CA PRO A 545 26.22 12.26 0.48
C PRO A 545 27.49 12.45 -0.37
N GLY A 546 28.58 11.80 0.01
CA GLY A 546 29.89 11.89 -0.63
C GLY A 546 30.74 13.11 -0.22
N GLN A 547 30.18 14.11 0.46
CA GLN A 547 30.92 15.31 0.86
C GLN A 547 31.74 15.12 2.15
N THR A 548 32.79 15.94 2.26
CA THR A 548 33.67 16.00 3.41
C THR A 548 33.59 17.38 4.08
N LEU A 549 33.63 17.41 5.41
CA LEU A 549 33.56 18.62 6.23
C LEU A 549 34.68 18.63 7.27
N ASN A 550 35.46 19.71 7.34
CA ASN A 550 36.41 19.92 8.44
C ASN A 550 35.68 20.55 9.63
N LEU A 551 35.73 19.91 10.79
CA LEU A 551 34.98 20.36 11.98
C LEU A 551 35.76 21.38 12.85
N GLY A 552 37.02 21.65 12.49
CA GLY A 552 37.91 22.57 13.19
C GLY A 552 38.25 22.15 14.63
N THR A 553 38.97 23.00 15.36
CA THR A 553 39.23 22.81 16.81
C THR A 553 38.05 23.29 17.66
N ASP A 554 37.94 22.78 18.87
CA ASP A 554 37.17 23.44 19.93
C ASP A 554 37.91 24.69 20.44
N SER A 555 37.20 25.80 20.62
CA SER A 555 37.72 26.99 21.31
C SER A 555 36.98 27.30 22.62
N ARG A 556 35.93 26.53 22.98
CA ARG A 556 34.96 26.92 24.01
C ARG A 556 34.95 26.04 25.26
N THR A 557 35.26 24.74 25.21
CA THR A 557 35.12 23.89 26.42
C THR A 557 36.41 23.72 27.23
N GLY A 558 37.57 24.14 26.71
CA GLY A 558 38.88 23.91 27.36
C GLY A 558 39.26 22.43 27.51
N SER A 559 38.36 21.50 27.17
CA SER A 559 38.50 20.05 27.33
C SER A 559 39.15 19.37 26.12
N GLY A 560 39.15 20.04 24.96
CA GLY A 560 39.67 19.48 23.70
C GLY A 560 38.77 18.42 23.06
N HIS A 561 37.61 18.12 23.66
CA HIS A 561 36.60 17.21 23.11
C HIS A 561 35.55 17.97 22.28
N LEU A 562 35.07 17.32 21.22
CA LEU A 562 33.98 17.74 20.37
C LEU A 562 32.82 16.76 20.50
N TYR A 563 31.61 17.28 20.62
CA TYR A 563 30.38 16.48 20.64
C TYR A 563 29.63 16.69 19.32
N ILE A 564 29.55 15.63 18.51
CA ILE A 564 29.02 15.71 17.16
C ILE A 564 27.76 14.86 17.04
N ASN A 565 26.70 15.41 16.48
CA ASN A 565 25.52 14.67 16.05
C ASN A 565 25.03 15.16 14.69
N ALA A 566 24.21 14.35 14.02
CA ALA A 566 23.67 14.66 12.71
C ALA A 566 22.16 14.41 12.64
N VAL A 567 21.50 15.11 11.73
CA VAL A 567 20.08 14.95 11.38
C VAL A 567 20.00 14.71 9.88
N ALA A 568 19.34 13.63 9.47
CA ALA A 568 19.04 13.37 8.06
C ALA A 568 17.83 14.19 7.62
N VAL A 569 17.88 14.73 6.40
CA VAL A 569 16.84 15.58 5.83
C VAL A 569 16.46 15.05 4.46
N GLU A 570 15.18 14.70 4.29
CA GLU A 570 14.64 14.25 3.01
C GLU A 570 14.45 15.41 2.01
N TRP A 571 14.26 15.07 0.72
CA TRP A 571 13.79 16.01 -0.30
C TRP A 571 12.48 16.73 0.07
N SER A 572 11.65 16.09 0.89
CA SER A 572 10.40 16.65 1.41
C SER A 572 10.60 17.72 2.49
N GLY A 573 11.82 17.84 3.03
CA GLY A 573 12.15 18.63 4.22
C GLY A 573 11.81 17.94 5.53
N LEU A 574 11.40 16.66 5.53
CA LEU A 574 11.27 15.88 6.76
C LEU A 574 12.65 15.63 7.38
N GLU A 575 12.74 15.82 8.69
CA GLU A 575 13.96 15.66 9.47
C GLU A 575 13.89 14.42 10.37
N SER A 576 14.98 13.67 10.44
CA SER A 576 15.13 12.59 11.42
C SER A 576 15.24 13.14 12.84
N GLU A 577 15.15 12.26 13.84
CA GLU A 577 15.75 12.58 15.13
C GLU A 577 17.28 12.68 15.02
N LYS A 578 17.92 13.34 15.99
CA LYS A 578 19.38 13.42 16.06
C LYS A 578 20.00 12.04 16.23
N SER A 579 21.12 11.81 15.56
CA SER A 579 21.97 10.63 15.77
C SER A 579 22.46 10.54 17.21
N ILE A 580 22.98 9.36 17.59
CA ILE A 580 23.82 9.25 18.80
C ILE A 580 24.99 10.23 18.69
N THR A 581 25.33 10.89 19.80
CA THR A 581 26.45 11.82 19.88
C THR A 581 27.77 11.07 19.85
N LEU A 582 28.63 11.42 18.91
CA LEU A 582 30.03 10.98 18.88
C LEU A 582 30.90 11.99 19.63
N THR A 583 31.75 11.50 20.54
CA THR A 583 32.76 12.30 21.23
C THR A 583 34.13 12.02 20.63
N ILE A 584 34.82 13.06 20.17
CA ILE A 584 36.14 12.96 19.53
C ILE A 584 37.05 14.12 19.94
N CYS A 585 38.37 13.94 19.82
CA CYS A 585 39.36 14.99 20.10
C CYS A 585 39.98 15.56 18.82
N GLY A 586 40.52 16.78 18.90
CA GLY A 586 41.39 17.33 17.85
C GLY A 586 40.65 18.16 16.78
N LYS A 587 41.10 18.04 15.52
CA LYS A 587 40.54 18.74 14.34
C LYS A 587 40.00 17.72 13.33
N PRO A 588 38.96 16.97 13.70
CA PRO A 588 38.52 15.86 12.89
C PRO A 588 37.92 16.33 11.58
N THR A 589 38.10 15.50 10.56
CA THR A 589 37.45 15.58 9.26
C THR A 589 36.32 14.55 9.21
N LEU A 590 35.13 14.98 8.82
CA LEU A 590 33.93 14.15 8.67
C LEU A 590 33.67 13.87 7.19
N LYS A 591 33.44 12.61 6.82
CA LYS A 591 32.94 12.21 5.49
C LYS A 591 31.52 11.66 5.58
N VAL A 592 30.64 12.13 4.72
CA VAL A 592 29.29 11.56 4.54
C VAL A 592 29.38 10.44 3.52
N LEU A 593 29.05 9.23 3.91
CA LEU A 593 29.03 8.10 2.98
C LEU A 593 27.75 8.15 2.13
N GLU A 594 27.87 7.71 0.87
CA GLU A 594 26.73 7.57 -0.04
C GLU A 594 25.87 6.36 0.31
N GLU A 595 26.50 5.29 0.80
CA GLU A 595 25.87 4.02 1.09
C GLU A 595 26.34 3.47 2.44
N THR A 596 25.61 2.49 2.98
CA THR A 596 26.05 1.74 4.16
C THR A 596 27.31 0.93 3.82
N PRO A 597 28.42 1.07 4.56
CA PRO A 597 29.65 0.34 4.25
C PRO A 597 29.49 -1.17 4.55
N ALA A 598 30.10 -2.03 3.74
CA ALA A 598 29.90 -3.49 3.78
C ALA A 598 30.19 -4.17 5.14
N GLY A 599 31.03 -3.57 5.99
CA GLY A 599 31.35 -4.08 7.33
C GLY A 599 30.46 -3.56 8.46
N PHE A 600 29.51 -2.66 8.16
CA PHE A 600 28.61 -2.10 9.16
C PHE A 600 27.27 -2.84 9.17
N SER A 601 26.69 -2.97 10.36
CA SER A 601 25.36 -3.52 10.54
C SER A 601 24.56 -2.62 11.48
N TRP A 602 23.33 -2.32 11.08
CA TRP A 602 22.34 -1.66 11.93
C TRP A 602 21.88 -2.52 13.11
N LYS A 603 22.26 -3.80 13.11
CA LYS A 603 21.84 -4.82 14.07
C LYS A 603 23.06 -5.49 14.68
N TYR A 604 22.99 -5.79 15.97
CA TYR A 604 23.97 -6.61 16.67
C TYR A 604 23.28 -7.63 17.57
N ASP A 605 24.02 -8.68 17.91
CA ASP A 605 23.55 -9.75 18.78
C ASP A 605 23.97 -9.47 20.22
N ARG A 606 23.01 -9.53 21.15
CA ARG A 606 23.25 -9.47 22.61
C ARG A 606 22.91 -10.83 23.23
N TYR A 607 23.80 -11.36 24.06
CA TYR A 607 23.61 -12.68 24.68
C TYR A 607 23.40 -12.56 26.19
N LEU A 608 22.39 -13.25 26.72
CA LEU A 608 22.02 -13.21 28.14
C LEU A 608 22.03 -14.63 28.75
N VAL A 609 22.69 -14.78 29.90
CA VAL A 609 22.64 -15.97 30.77
C VAL A 609 22.23 -15.52 32.16
N ASP A 610 21.18 -16.11 32.73
CA ASP A 610 20.60 -15.68 34.01
C ASP A 610 20.25 -14.18 34.08
N ARG A 611 19.86 -13.60 32.93
CA ARG A 611 19.57 -12.16 32.70
C ARG A 611 20.79 -11.23 32.71
N GLU A 612 21.99 -11.77 32.83
CA GLU A 612 23.23 -11.01 32.73
C GLU A 612 23.79 -11.08 31.31
N GLU A 613 24.28 -9.96 30.80
CA GLU A 613 24.93 -9.90 29.49
C GLU A 613 26.27 -10.62 29.51
N VAL A 614 26.49 -11.48 28.52
CA VAL A 614 27.68 -12.32 28.39
C VAL A 614 28.22 -12.31 26.96
N THR A 615 29.45 -12.79 26.78
CA THR A 615 30.00 -13.04 25.44
C THR A 615 29.28 -14.22 24.77
N GLN A 616 29.29 -14.25 23.44
CA GLN A 616 28.76 -15.40 22.68
C GLN A 616 29.36 -16.73 23.15
N GLN A 617 30.69 -16.78 23.35
CA GLN A 617 31.37 -17.98 23.85
C GLN A 617 30.77 -18.48 25.18
N ARG A 618 30.57 -17.58 26.16
CA ARG A 618 29.99 -17.95 27.45
C ARG A 618 28.52 -18.37 27.33
N ALA A 619 27.78 -17.81 26.38
CA ALA A 619 26.41 -18.23 26.07
C ALA A 619 26.40 -19.64 25.48
N ASP A 620 27.28 -19.94 24.52
CA ASP A 620 27.38 -21.25 23.88
C ASP A 620 27.84 -22.35 24.86
N ASP A 621 28.63 -22.00 25.87
CA ASP A 621 29.02 -22.91 26.97
C ASP A 621 27.91 -23.11 28.03
N ALA A 622 26.86 -22.28 28.02
CA ALA A 622 25.76 -22.36 28.98
C ALA A 622 24.70 -23.41 28.56
N ASN A 623 24.04 -24.00 29.55
CA ASN A 623 22.93 -24.94 29.29
C ASN A 623 21.73 -24.25 28.64
N GLU A 624 21.44 -23.00 29.04
CA GLU A 624 20.36 -22.18 28.50
C GLU A 624 20.84 -20.73 28.35
N TYR A 625 20.44 -20.07 27.27
CA TYR A 625 20.71 -18.65 27.06
C TYR A 625 19.65 -17.98 26.18
N ILE A 626 19.64 -16.65 26.20
CA ILE A 626 18.81 -15.83 25.31
C ILE A 626 19.74 -15.05 24.38
N LYS A 627 19.47 -15.11 23.09
CA LYS A 627 20.05 -14.21 22.09
C LYS A 627 19.01 -13.16 21.72
N GLU A 628 19.36 -11.88 21.85
CA GLU A 628 18.54 -10.77 21.40
C GLU A 628 19.16 -10.14 20.16
N ILE A 629 18.36 -9.93 19.12
CA ILE A 629 18.76 -9.17 17.94
C ILE A 629 18.36 -7.73 18.18
N VAL A 630 19.33 -6.83 18.30
CA VAL A 630 19.14 -5.44 18.70
C VAL A 630 19.51 -4.51 17.55
N HIS A 631 18.56 -3.67 17.15
CA HIS A 631 18.80 -2.56 16.24
C HIS A 631 19.30 -1.33 17.00
N ILE A 632 20.27 -0.60 16.44
CA ILE A 632 20.95 0.53 17.12
C ILE A 632 19.96 1.58 17.63
N TYR A 633 18.92 1.90 16.85
CA TYR A 633 17.91 2.90 17.21
C TYR A 633 16.57 2.31 17.70
N ASP A 634 16.00 1.34 16.97
CA ASP A 634 14.73 0.69 17.34
C ASP A 634 14.79 -0.24 18.56
N GLY A 635 15.98 -0.61 19.05
CA GLY A 635 16.12 -1.51 20.19
C GLY A 635 15.90 -2.98 19.82
N ILE A 636 15.33 -3.77 20.73
CA ILE A 636 15.20 -5.23 20.55
C ILE A 636 14.16 -5.51 19.45
N LEU A 637 14.58 -6.21 18.40
CA LEU A 637 13.70 -6.67 17.31
C LEU A 637 13.21 -8.09 17.54
N SER A 638 14.07 -8.95 18.10
CA SER A 638 13.76 -10.36 18.30
C SER A 638 14.49 -10.92 19.52
N ARG A 639 13.85 -11.87 20.20
CA ARG A 639 14.43 -12.67 21.27
C ARG A 639 14.39 -14.14 20.89
N GLN A 640 15.50 -14.84 21.03
CA GLN A 640 15.65 -16.26 20.73
C GLN A 640 16.15 -16.98 21.96
N TRP A 641 15.57 -18.13 22.28
CA TRP A 641 15.94 -18.93 23.45
C TRP A 641 16.59 -20.23 23.00
N TYR A 642 17.74 -20.52 23.58
CA TYR A 642 18.56 -21.68 23.26
C TYR A 642 18.68 -22.59 24.47
N VAL A 643 18.63 -23.91 24.23
CA VAL A 643 18.93 -24.96 25.20
C VAL A 643 20.01 -25.84 24.58
N LYS A 644 21.17 -25.93 25.22
CA LYS A 644 22.36 -26.66 24.73
C LYS A 644 22.69 -26.32 23.27
N GLY A 645 22.75 -25.02 22.96
CA GLY A 645 23.04 -24.50 21.62
C GLY A 645 21.92 -24.71 20.58
N THR A 646 20.77 -25.28 20.94
CA THR A 646 19.64 -25.49 20.03
C THR A 646 18.52 -24.51 20.32
N ILE A 647 18.04 -23.79 19.29
CA ILE A 647 16.91 -22.88 19.44
C ILE A 647 15.62 -23.65 19.79
N THR A 648 14.84 -23.09 20.72
CA THR A 648 13.56 -23.67 21.18
C THR A 648 12.37 -22.73 20.92
N LYS A 649 12.60 -21.42 20.94
CA LYS A 649 11.58 -20.41 20.63
C LYS A 649 12.24 -19.11 20.15
N GLN A 650 11.50 -18.35 19.35
CA GLN A 650 11.84 -17.01 18.89
C GLN A 650 10.60 -16.12 18.93
N TYR A 651 10.71 -14.94 19.53
CA TYR A 651 9.67 -13.92 19.56
C TYR A 651 10.17 -12.66 18.85
N ASP A 652 9.53 -12.32 17.73
CA ASP A 652 9.73 -11.03 17.08
C ASP A 652 8.79 -10.01 17.74
N VAL A 653 9.36 -8.89 18.16
CA VAL A 653 8.66 -7.92 19.01
C VAL A 653 8.38 -6.62 18.27
N ASN A 654 7.28 -5.96 18.60
CA ASN A 654 7.01 -4.61 18.11
C ASN A 654 7.81 -3.55 18.89
N ALA A 655 7.64 -2.28 18.52
CA ALA A 655 8.27 -1.14 19.20
C ALA A 655 7.92 -1.01 20.70
N LYS A 656 6.85 -1.67 21.16
CA LYS A 656 6.46 -1.73 22.59
C LYS A 656 7.07 -2.94 23.31
N GLY A 657 7.88 -3.75 22.63
CA GLY A 657 8.48 -4.99 23.15
C GLY A 657 7.49 -6.16 23.27
N GLN A 658 6.30 -6.06 22.68
CA GLN A 658 5.29 -7.12 22.70
C GLN A 658 5.60 -8.16 21.62
N ALA A 659 5.53 -9.44 21.97
CA ALA A 659 5.76 -10.55 21.03
C ALA A 659 4.58 -10.73 20.08
N ILE A 660 4.75 -10.23 18.85
CA ILE A 660 3.75 -10.24 17.77
C ILE A 660 3.84 -11.54 16.99
N ARG A 661 5.04 -11.92 16.52
CA ARG A 661 5.28 -13.23 15.91
C ARG A 661 5.98 -14.13 16.91
N ARG A 662 5.43 -15.32 17.14
CA ARG A 662 6.00 -16.33 18.05
C ARG A 662 6.28 -17.59 17.28
N SER A 663 7.53 -18.01 17.25
CA SER A 663 7.99 -19.22 16.57
C SER A 663 8.49 -20.21 17.62
N PHE A 664 8.13 -21.48 17.46
CA PHE A 664 8.51 -22.58 18.35
C PHE A 664 9.26 -23.63 17.53
N PHE A 665 10.30 -24.21 18.14
CA PHE A 665 11.23 -25.09 17.46
C PHE A 665 11.35 -26.42 18.20
N GLU A 666 11.42 -27.51 17.43
CA GLU A 666 11.68 -28.85 17.91
C GLU A 666 12.98 -29.34 17.26
N ASN A 667 13.98 -29.67 18.08
CA ASN A 667 15.32 -30.03 17.62
C ASN A 667 15.94 -28.99 16.66
N GLY A 668 15.68 -27.71 16.91
CA GLY A 668 16.17 -26.59 16.09
C GLY A 668 15.39 -26.34 14.80
N LEU A 669 14.39 -27.16 14.49
CA LEU A 669 13.52 -27.00 13.32
C LEU A 669 12.23 -26.29 13.73
N LEU A 670 11.79 -25.32 12.92
CA LEU A 670 10.52 -24.63 13.16
C LEU A 670 9.38 -25.65 13.11
N SER A 671 8.61 -25.79 14.20
CA SER A 671 7.45 -26.69 14.27
C SER A 671 6.13 -25.94 14.30
N ARG A 672 6.12 -24.71 14.82
CA ARG A 672 4.92 -23.90 14.96
C ARG A 672 5.20 -22.40 14.92
N ARG A 673 4.31 -21.63 14.31
CA ARG A 673 4.35 -20.16 14.30
C ARG A 673 2.98 -19.59 14.63
N GLU A 674 2.93 -18.55 15.46
CA GLU A 674 1.73 -17.81 15.83
C GLU A 674 1.93 -16.32 15.53
N LEU A 675 0.87 -15.65 15.07
CA LEU A 675 0.81 -14.18 14.95
C LEU A 675 -0.25 -13.64 15.91
N HIS A 676 0.09 -12.56 16.61
CA HIS A 676 -0.76 -11.89 17.57
C HIS A 676 -0.98 -10.42 17.17
N ASN A 677 -2.13 -9.85 17.49
CA ASN A 677 -2.35 -8.40 17.40
C ASN A 677 -1.68 -7.66 18.58
N SER A 678 -1.75 -6.33 18.57
CA SER A 678 -1.20 -5.47 19.65
C SER A 678 -1.83 -5.70 21.02
N ASP A 679 -3.02 -6.32 21.07
CA ASP A 679 -3.73 -6.69 22.30
C ASP A 679 -3.33 -8.08 22.79
N GLY A 680 -2.39 -8.75 22.11
CA GLY A 680 -1.91 -10.10 22.43
C GLY A 680 -2.84 -11.21 21.97
N ILE A 681 -3.85 -10.90 21.16
CA ILE A 681 -4.84 -11.84 20.65
C ILE A 681 -4.28 -12.58 19.43
N LYS A 682 -4.39 -13.92 19.39
CA LYS A 682 -3.80 -14.77 18.33
C LYS A 682 -4.59 -14.73 17.02
N VAL A 683 -4.10 -14.05 16.00
CA VAL A 683 -4.76 -13.88 14.69
C VAL A 683 -4.58 -15.08 13.76
N SER A 684 -3.41 -15.72 13.77
CA SER A 684 -3.15 -16.90 12.95
C SER A 684 -2.09 -17.84 13.53
N GLU A 685 -2.05 -19.06 13.02
CA GLU A 685 -1.12 -20.11 13.43
C GLU A 685 -0.77 -21.02 12.24
N GLU A 686 0.49 -21.45 12.18
CA GLU A 686 1.04 -22.36 11.17
C GLU A 686 1.76 -23.51 11.87
N PHE A 687 1.63 -24.72 11.34
CA PHE A 687 2.32 -25.92 11.80
C PHE A 687 3.16 -26.52 10.69
N PHE A 688 4.37 -26.94 11.05
CA PHE A 688 5.41 -27.35 10.12
C PHE A 688 5.82 -28.80 10.37
N ASP A 689 6.10 -29.53 9.29
CA ASP A 689 6.67 -30.87 9.35
C ASP A 689 8.20 -30.81 9.53
N SER A 690 8.84 -31.96 9.70
CA SER A 690 10.30 -32.05 9.88
C SER A 690 11.11 -31.63 8.64
N ALA A 691 10.47 -31.50 7.48
CA ALA A 691 11.09 -30.98 6.26
C ALA A 691 10.89 -29.46 6.11
N GLY A 692 10.18 -28.82 7.04
CA GLY A 692 9.90 -27.39 7.05
C GLY A 692 8.69 -27.00 6.20
N TYR A 693 7.88 -27.95 5.71
CA TYR A 693 6.64 -27.63 5.01
C TYR A 693 5.51 -27.37 5.99
N ILE A 694 4.70 -26.35 5.71
CA ILE A 694 3.43 -26.16 6.38
C ILE A 694 2.56 -27.37 6.04
N TYR A 695 2.01 -28.04 7.05
CA TYR A 695 1.00 -29.10 6.89
C TYR A 695 -0.39 -28.64 7.36
N GLU A 696 -0.45 -27.59 8.18
CA GLU A 696 -1.69 -27.02 8.68
C GLU A 696 -1.53 -25.51 8.95
N SER A 697 -2.53 -24.71 8.58
CA SER A 697 -2.59 -23.29 8.95
C SER A 697 -3.99 -22.91 9.39
N LYS A 698 -4.10 -22.00 10.37
CA LYS A 698 -5.36 -21.51 10.95
C LYS A 698 -5.37 -20.00 10.95
N LYS A 699 -6.52 -19.43 10.60
CA LYS A 699 -6.81 -18.01 10.72
C LYS A 699 -8.06 -17.83 11.57
N TRP A 700 -7.99 -16.96 12.55
CA TRP A 700 -9.14 -16.54 13.34
C TRP A 700 -9.55 -15.15 12.93
N THR A 701 -10.85 -14.90 12.88
CA THR A 701 -11.37 -13.54 12.80
C THR A 701 -11.84 -13.09 14.18
N TYR A 702 -11.50 -11.85 14.48
CA TYR A 702 -11.81 -11.14 15.72
C TYR A 702 -12.69 -9.92 15.46
N ASP A 703 -12.62 -9.39 14.25
CA ASP A 703 -13.34 -8.21 13.80
C ASP A 703 -14.07 -8.57 12.52
N ILE A 704 -15.33 -8.17 12.43
CA ILE A 704 -15.93 -7.98 11.11
C ILE A 704 -15.29 -6.70 10.58
N TYR A 705 -14.79 -6.69 9.34
CA TYR A 705 -14.07 -5.57 8.69
C TYR A 705 -14.81 -4.22 8.65
N LEU A 706 -15.96 -4.12 9.30
CA LEU A 706 -16.76 -2.92 9.42
C LEU A 706 -16.56 -2.32 10.82
N ASN A 707 -15.64 -1.36 10.88
CA ASN A 707 -15.71 -0.23 11.80
C ASN A 707 -15.69 -0.56 13.30
N ASP A 708 -14.65 -1.29 13.73
CA ASP A 708 -14.29 -1.46 15.14
C ASP A 708 -15.26 -2.37 15.93
N MET A 709 -16.02 -3.23 15.25
CA MET A 709 -16.86 -4.26 15.86
C MET A 709 -16.05 -5.52 16.23
N VAL A 710 -15.81 -5.70 17.53
CA VAL A 710 -15.05 -6.85 18.07
C VAL A 710 -16.00 -7.99 18.48
N LEU A 711 -15.72 -9.20 18.00
CA LEU A 711 -16.41 -10.42 18.42
C LEU A 711 -16.12 -10.73 19.90
N GLU A 712 -17.11 -11.24 20.65
CA GLU A 712 -16.90 -11.66 22.05
C GLU A 712 -15.83 -12.75 22.17
N LYS A 713 -15.72 -13.60 21.15
CA LYS A 713 -14.77 -14.69 21.06
C LYS A 713 -14.26 -14.83 19.62
N PRO A 714 -12.98 -15.19 19.43
CA PRO A 714 -12.50 -15.60 18.12
C PRO A 714 -13.38 -16.67 17.52
N CYS A 715 -13.71 -16.54 16.24
CA CYS A 715 -14.16 -17.66 15.44
C CYS A 715 -13.08 -18.06 14.44
N LEU A 716 -12.94 -19.37 14.23
CA LEU A 716 -12.06 -19.89 13.20
C LEU A 716 -12.64 -19.50 11.83
N GLU A 717 -11.93 -18.64 11.12
CA GLU A 717 -12.33 -18.14 9.80
C GLU A 717 -11.97 -19.16 8.72
N SER A 718 -10.74 -19.66 8.76
CA SER A 718 -10.29 -20.71 7.85
C SER A 718 -9.22 -21.58 8.50
N GLN A 719 -9.20 -22.85 8.09
CA GLN A 719 -8.16 -23.80 8.41
C GLN A 719 -7.80 -24.59 7.16
N TRP A 720 -6.55 -24.48 6.76
CA TRP A 720 -6.01 -25.17 5.59
C TRP A 720 -5.13 -26.33 6.04
N PHE A 721 -5.15 -27.41 5.26
CA PHE A 721 -4.22 -28.53 5.38
C PHE A 721 -3.47 -28.69 4.08
N TYR A 722 -2.23 -29.15 4.19
CA TYR A 722 -1.28 -29.19 3.09
C TYR A 722 -0.50 -30.51 3.09
N ASP A 723 -0.09 -30.94 1.90
CA ASP A 723 0.88 -32.00 1.67
C ASP A 723 2.10 -31.39 0.97
N LYS A 724 3.23 -31.28 1.68
CA LYS A 724 4.46 -30.63 1.22
C LYS A 724 4.21 -29.22 0.63
N GLY A 725 3.49 -28.39 1.37
CA GLY A 725 3.13 -27.03 0.97
C GLY A 725 2.00 -26.94 -0.08
N LYS A 726 1.52 -28.05 -0.65
CA LYS A 726 0.36 -28.06 -1.55
C LYS A 726 -0.93 -28.18 -0.73
N PRO A 727 -1.87 -27.22 -0.80
CA PRO A 727 -3.20 -27.36 -0.19
C PRO A 727 -3.90 -28.67 -0.57
N VAL A 728 -4.52 -29.37 0.39
CA VAL A 728 -5.29 -30.62 0.15
C VAL A 728 -6.65 -30.64 0.82
N LYS A 729 -6.86 -29.79 1.84
CA LYS A 729 -8.14 -29.63 2.53
C LYS A 729 -8.30 -28.20 3.02
N LEU A 730 -9.53 -27.69 3.00
CA LEU A 730 -9.93 -26.41 3.59
C LEU A 730 -11.16 -26.65 4.46
N ILE A 731 -11.15 -26.09 5.67
CA ILE A 731 -12.31 -25.88 6.51
C ILE A 731 -12.55 -24.37 6.56
N GLY A 732 -13.56 -23.88 5.87
CA GLY A 732 -13.81 -22.45 5.65
C GLY A 732 -14.70 -22.19 4.45
N SER A 733 -14.78 -20.95 3.97
CA SER A 733 -15.56 -20.59 2.77
C SER A 733 -14.76 -20.76 1.47
N GLU A 734 -15.46 -21.08 0.37
CA GLU A 734 -14.89 -21.19 -0.98
C GLU A 734 -14.72 -19.77 -1.55
N SER A 735 -13.52 -19.20 -1.43
CA SER A 735 -13.07 -17.97 -2.10
C SER A 735 -13.56 -16.61 -1.60
N TYR A 736 -12.69 -15.61 -1.85
CA TYR A 736 -12.88 -14.16 -1.70
C TYR A 736 -14.00 -13.56 -2.60
N TYR A 737 -14.68 -14.34 -3.45
CA TYR A 737 -15.76 -13.79 -4.31
C TYR A 737 -17.10 -14.48 -4.15
N ASN A 738 -17.13 -15.69 -3.56
CA ASN A 738 -18.36 -16.42 -3.21
C ASN A 738 -18.45 -16.61 -1.69
N TYR A 739 -18.31 -15.50 -0.96
CA TYR A 739 -18.47 -15.46 0.49
C TYR A 739 -19.87 -15.82 1.01
N THR A 740 -20.83 -16.05 0.13
CA THR A 740 -22.15 -16.59 0.46
C THR A 740 -22.11 -18.08 0.80
N SER A 741 -20.97 -18.76 0.65
CA SER A 741 -20.84 -20.17 1.03
C SER A 741 -20.68 -20.31 2.55
N PHE A 742 -21.59 -21.07 3.17
CA PHE A 742 -21.44 -21.56 4.55
C PHE A 742 -20.05 -22.17 4.74
N PRO A 743 -19.47 -22.13 5.96
CA PRO A 743 -18.22 -22.82 6.21
C PRO A 743 -18.38 -24.28 5.75
N CYS A 744 -17.47 -24.74 4.91
CA CYS A 744 -17.52 -26.07 4.32
C CYS A 744 -16.19 -26.78 4.52
N ILE A 745 -16.23 -28.10 4.42
CA ILE A 745 -15.04 -28.92 4.27
C ILE A 745 -14.87 -29.17 2.78
N TYR A 746 -13.82 -28.60 2.21
CA TYR A 746 -13.36 -28.91 0.87
C TYR A 746 -12.18 -29.87 0.95
N GLN A 747 -12.13 -30.84 0.06
CA GLN A 747 -11.01 -31.77 -0.07
C GLN A 747 -10.63 -31.93 -1.53
N LEU A 748 -9.32 -32.00 -1.77
CA LEU A 748 -8.80 -32.33 -3.08
C LEU A 748 -9.03 -33.82 -3.37
N SER A 749 -9.72 -34.11 -4.47
CA SER A 749 -9.99 -35.45 -5.00
C SER A 749 -9.58 -35.51 -6.48
N GLY A 750 -8.43 -36.14 -6.75
CA GLY A 750 -7.74 -36.00 -8.03
C GLY A 750 -7.32 -34.55 -8.28
N ASP A 751 -7.77 -33.98 -9.39
CA ASP A 751 -7.49 -32.58 -9.77
C ASP A 751 -8.60 -31.61 -9.37
N ASN A 752 -9.63 -32.07 -8.65
CA ASN A 752 -10.82 -31.26 -8.33
C ASN A 752 -10.97 -31.08 -6.82
N TRP A 753 -11.34 -29.87 -6.38
CA TRP A 753 -11.88 -29.68 -5.03
C TRP A 753 -13.33 -30.12 -5.02
N ILE A 754 -13.68 -30.94 -4.03
CA ILE A 754 -15.05 -31.35 -3.77
C ILE A 754 -15.49 -30.80 -2.42
N LYS A 755 -16.70 -30.24 -2.37
CA LYS A 755 -17.39 -29.93 -1.11
C LYS A 755 -17.80 -31.25 -0.47
N VAL A 756 -17.13 -31.63 0.60
CA VAL A 756 -17.38 -32.88 1.34
C VAL A 756 -18.54 -32.69 2.32
N LYS A 757 -18.59 -31.53 2.97
CA LYS A 757 -19.57 -31.25 4.03
C LYS A 757 -19.81 -29.76 4.16
N GLU A 758 -21.07 -29.39 4.36
CA GLU A 758 -21.47 -28.07 4.84
C GLU A 758 -21.48 -28.07 6.37
N LEU A 759 -20.95 -27.03 6.98
CA LEU A 759 -20.90 -26.85 8.42
C LEU A 759 -21.92 -25.80 8.82
N ASP A 760 -22.55 -26.01 9.97
CA ASP A 760 -23.35 -24.96 10.59
C ASP A 760 -22.46 -23.74 10.87
N PRO A 761 -22.96 -22.52 10.60
CA PRO A 761 -22.21 -21.33 10.94
C PRO A 761 -22.00 -21.29 12.45
N PRO A 762 -20.80 -20.89 12.94
CA PRO A 762 -20.59 -20.75 14.37
C PRO A 762 -21.58 -19.72 14.92
N PRO A 763 -22.16 -19.94 16.12
CA PRO A 763 -23.04 -18.96 16.73
C PRO A 763 -22.26 -17.68 17.00
N VAL A 764 -22.58 -16.60 16.28
CA VAL A 764 -21.93 -15.30 16.45
C VAL A 764 -22.62 -14.57 17.60
N LYS A 765 -21.87 -14.26 18.66
CA LYS A 765 -22.29 -13.31 19.71
C LYS A 765 -21.43 -12.06 19.59
N LEU A 766 -22.08 -10.94 19.28
CA LEU A 766 -21.46 -9.63 19.27
C LEU A 766 -21.41 -9.10 20.70
N LYS A 767 -20.27 -8.52 21.11
CA LYS A 767 -20.15 -7.84 22.40
C LYS A 767 -20.77 -6.46 22.22
N ARG A 768 -21.86 -6.18 22.93
CA ARG A 768 -22.52 -4.86 22.90
C ARG A 768 -21.66 -3.78 23.56
#